data_AF-A0AAI8Z452-F1
#
_entry.id   AF-A0AAI8Z452-F1
#
_cell.length_a   1.000
_cell.length_b   1.000
_cell.length_c   1.000
_cell.angle_alpha   90.00
_cell.angle_beta   90.00
_cell.angle_gamma   90.00
#
_symmetry.space_group_name_H-M   'P 1'
#
loop_
_entity.id
_entity.type
_entity.pdbx_description
1 polymer ?
#
loop_
_entity_poly.entity_id
_entity_poly.type
_entity_poly.pdbx_seq_one_letter_code
_entity_poly.pdbx_strand_id
1 'polypeptide(L)'
;MLAKLPSVAVILASLVTTAVSQNVDPIVIKGSKFFYKTNGTQFYIKGIAYQQDFTSDGDSASGNTSSTGYTDPLADSAGCRRDIPYLTQLQTNTIRVYAIDPTKDHTDCMTQMANAGIYVLADLGSPQMSINQDDPQWNTALYQRYTSVVDAMANFQNTLGFFAGNEIITQSNNSDSAPFAKAAVRDMKAYIKQKNYRPMGVGYATNDNPDIRVPLADYMNCGSDQSSAVDFWGYNVYSWCGDATFQSSGYDTRVAQFSSYSVPVFFAEYGCNQVEPRTFQETPVLYGPQMDGVFSGGIVYLYFQETNNYGLVSVSGNSVSTLQDFSNLKTAIASASPTQVQSASYNPTNSPQACPSQNATFNARASPLPPTPDTGLCDCMYQSLGCVASPSVNQSSYGDLFGYVCGLSGNLCNGITANGTTGTYGQYSGCNSTEQLGYVLDQYYQKQGKSASACSFSGSAMTKAATATASGCAARLSSASAAAGSGGSGAAATSSKGAAPITKVAGFDLGLVWAGLILQIALISALESAAMEKEGRVIIAAIREFARQRLRPKFPYLPQPELDKILDKISDLQVDFLNSIPAIEASKARSNFFSLPAELRNNIYELALLKNFDAREGQGITQPAIRLFATSRLRYLRETNPPLLLTCKQIREEALPVYYSNIFVVQHRVPDRSWDSGPVRINFANTRQKLAKWLSSIGLQNASKVKELLLRAHICTRPRWALDDDARRHYDTLDLGDLSLEVKLPQYTKRIVYDVLELEKLGVPMERFKLHFQGELKDGGKAGWCELLENGSVRKLELKA
;
A
#
# COMPACT_ATOMS: atom_id res chain seq x y z
N MET A 1 6.64 82.08 -2.79
CA MET A 1 5.95 80.90 -3.35
C MET A 1 6.98 80.05 -4.10
N LEU A 2 6.92 78.74 -3.86
CA LEU A 2 7.57 77.63 -4.56
C LEU A 2 9.05 77.37 -4.27
N ALA A 3 9.25 76.22 -3.63
CA ALA A 3 10.48 75.64 -3.13
C ALA A 3 11.25 74.87 -4.22
N LYS A 4 12.56 74.73 -3.96
CA LYS A 4 13.51 73.89 -4.70
C LYS A 4 13.16 72.39 -4.58
N LEU A 5 13.34 71.65 -5.67
CA LEU A 5 13.52 70.19 -5.68
C LEU A 5 14.62 69.84 -6.70
N PRO A 6 15.68 69.11 -6.32
CA PRO A 6 16.72 68.66 -7.24
C PRO A 6 16.42 67.27 -7.82
N SER A 7 17.05 67.02 -8.96
CA SER A 7 17.06 65.81 -9.78
C SER A 7 17.19 64.48 -9.01
N VAL A 8 16.31 63.52 -9.32
CA VAL A 8 16.49 62.11 -8.95
C VAL A 8 16.85 61.32 -10.20
N ALA A 9 18.11 60.88 -10.27
CA ALA A 9 18.57 59.89 -11.23
C ALA A 9 17.99 58.52 -10.82
N VAL A 10 17.23 57.91 -11.72
CA VAL A 10 16.74 56.53 -11.58
C VAL A 10 17.91 55.59 -11.83
N ILE A 11 18.48 55.03 -10.76
CA ILE A 11 19.42 53.91 -10.84
C ILE A 11 18.60 52.65 -11.10
N LEU A 12 18.64 52.14 -12.34
CA LEU A 12 18.22 50.77 -12.63
C LEU A 12 19.18 49.82 -11.88
N ALA A 13 18.72 49.28 -10.76
CA ALA A 13 19.35 48.14 -10.11
C ALA A 13 19.13 46.91 -11.00
N SER A 14 20.08 46.67 -11.91
CA SER A 14 20.23 45.39 -12.60
C SER A 14 20.49 44.32 -11.52
N LEU A 15 19.52 43.45 -11.25
CA LEU A 15 19.77 42.20 -10.53
C LEU A 15 20.70 41.34 -11.38
N VAL A 16 22.01 41.57 -11.23
CA VAL A 16 23.02 40.60 -11.62
C VAL A 16 22.90 39.48 -10.59
N THR A 17 22.21 38.39 -10.97
CA THR A 17 22.32 37.12 -10.27
C THR A 17 23.79 36.69 -10.37
N THR A 18 24.56 36.96 -9.32
CA THR A 18 25.90 36.40 -9.17
C THR A 18 25.72 34.89 -9.17
N ALA A 19 26.13 34.22 -10.25
CA ALA A 19 26.26 32.78 -10.27
C ALA A 19 27.23 32.41 -9.14
N VAL A 20 26.69 31.85 -8.05
CA VAL A 20 27.52 31.21 -7.04
C VAL A 20 28.22 30.07 -7.76
N SER A 21 29.54 30.18 -7.92
CA SER A 21 30.37 29.11 -8.47
C SER A 21 30.31 27.92 -7.52
N GLN A 22 29.34 27.03 -7.73
CA GLN A 22 29.26 25.73 -7.08
C GLN A 22 30.43 24.89 -7.62
N ASN A 23 31.46 24.62 -6.79
CA ASN A 23 32.76 24.08 -7.19
C ASN A 23 32.78 22.57 -7.55
N VAL A 24 31.64 21.96 -7.89
CA VAL A 24 31.53 20.53 -8.19
C VAL A 24 31.21 20.28 -9.64
N ASP A 25 31.97 19.38 -10.27
CA ASP A 25 31.78 19.02 -11.67
C ASP A 25 30.47 18.21 -11.85
N PRO A 26 29.46 18.70 -12.58
CA PRO A 26 28.20 17.99 -12.72
C PRO A 26 28.38 16.57 -13.26
N ILE A 27 27.51 15.65 -12.83
CA ILE A 27 27.51 14.28 -13.35
C ILE A 27 26.61 14.19 -14.59
N VAL A 28 27.10 13.46 -15.59
CA VAL A 28 26.38 13.16 -16.84
C VAL A 28 26.30 11.65 -17.07
N ILE A 29 25.32 11.24 -17.86
CA ILE A 29 25.07 9.83 -18.19
C ILE A 29 25.55 9.56 -19.62
N LYS A 30 26.28 8.46 -19.82
CA LYS A 30 26.61 7.93 -21.14
C LYS A 30 26.43 6.41 -21.09
N GLY A 31 25.49 5.87 -21.87
CA GLY A 31 25.10 4.46 -21.79
C GLY A 31 24.74 4.07 -20.37
N SER A 32 25.25 2.93 -19.90
CA SER A 32 24.99 2.41 -18.55
C SER A 32 25.89 2.94 -17.43
N LYS A 33 26.59 4.07 -17.62
CA LYS A 33 27.55 4.60 -16.63
C LYS A 33 27.39 6.11 -16.41
N PHE A 34 27.71 6.55 -15.20
CA PHE A 34 27.84 7.96 -14.82
C PHE A 34 29.28 8.46 -14.98
N PHE A 35 29.45 9.73 -15.34
CA PHE A 35 30.74 10.36 -15.53
C PHE A 35 30.75 11.80 -15.02
N TYR A 36 31.87 12.24 -14.47
CA TYR A 36 32.16 13.66 -14.28
C TYR A 36 32.18 14.37 -15.64
N LYS A 37 31.42 15.46 -15.78
CA LYS A 37 31.20 16.14 -17.07
C LYS A 37 32.50 16.69 -17.67
N THR A 38 33.38 17.25 -16.85
CA THR A 38 34.57 17.97 -17.29
C THR A 38 35.75 17.04 -17.51
N ASN A 39 36.06 16.16 -16.55
CA ASN A 39 37.23 15.26 -16.65
C ASN A 39 36.92 13.88 -17.26
N GLY A 40 35.65 13.50 -17.38
CA GLY A 40 35.24 12.26 -18.02
C GLY A 40 35.48 10.99 -17.21
N THR A 41 35.94 11.06 -15.97
CA THR A 41 36.18 9.88 -15.13
C THR A 41 34.84 9.28 -14.69
N GLN A 42 34.74 7.95 -14.69
CA GLN A 42 33.54 7.25 -14.22
C GLN A 42 33.23 7.58 -12.76
N PHE A 43 31.98 7.95 -12.51
CA PHE A 43 31.42 8.22 -11.20
C PHE A 43 30.71 6.97 -10.67
N TYR A 44 31.08 6.52 -9.47
CA TYR A 44 30.35 5.50 -8.70
C TYR A 44 29.68 6.18 -7.51
N ILE A 45 28.40 5.88 -7.30
CA ILE A 45 27.63 6.35 -6.14
C ILE A 45 28.15 5.63 -4.91
N LYS A 46 28.76 6.37 -3.97
CA LYS A 46 29.02 5.96 -2.58
C LYS A 46 28.03 6.71 -1.70
N GLY A 47 26.84 6.14 -1.56
CA GLY A 47 25.68 6.87 -1.10
C GLY A 47 25.22 6.56 0.33
N ILE A 48 24.52 7.51 0.95
CA ILE A 48 23.76 7.30 2.19
C ILE A 48 22.37 7.96 2.06
N ALA A 49 21.32 7.25 2.47
CA ALA A 49 19.98 7.81 2.60
C ALA A 49 19.94 8.82 3.77
N TYR A 50 19.60 10.07 3.49
CA TYR A 50 19.72 11.20 4.42
C TYR A 50 18.35 11.87 4.60
N GLN A 51 17.51 11.27 5.45
CA GLN A 51 16.13 11.70 5.70
C GLN A 51 15.71 11.23 7.10
N GLN A 52 15.23 12.12 7.95
CA GLN A 52 14.58 11.74 9.21
C GLN A 52 13.19 11.14 8.95
N ASP A 53 12.69 10.35 9.90
CA ASP A 53 11.39 9.69 9.77
C ASP A 53 10.23 10.69 9.55
N PHE A 54 9.18 10.22 8.90
CA PHE A 54 7.99 11.02 8.61
C PHE A 54 7.12 11.12 9.86
N THR A 55 7.02 12.31 10.45
CA THR A 55 6.16 12.50 11.62
C THR A 55 4.69 12.50 11.18
N SER A 56 3.95 11.50 11.64
CA SER A 56 2.49 11.53 11.63
C SER A 56 2.06 12.48 12.75
N ASP A 57 1.64 13.70 12.42
CA ASP A 57 1.07 14.70 13.34
C ASP A 57 1.90 14.99 14.61
N GLY A 58 2.82 15.97 14.51
CA GLY A 58 3.19 16.82 15.66
C GLY A 58 3.88 16.15 16.85
N ASP A 59 4.53 15.00 16.67
CA ASP A 59 5.33 14.42 17.74
C ASP A 59 6.62 15.24 17.94
N SER A 60 6.70 15.89 19.09
CA SER A 60 7.66 16.96 19.40
C SER A 60 9.09 16.45 19.67
N ALA A 61 9.41 15.21 19.29
CA ALA A 61 10.73 14.62 19.52
C ALA A 61 11.81 15.16 18.57
N SER A 62 11.43 15.60 17.35
CA SER A 62 12.35 16.21 16.37
C SER A 62 12.31 17.74 16.33
N GLY A 63 11.47 18.38 17.14
CA GLY A 63 11.34 19.84 17.17
C GLY A 63 10.77 20.46 15.88
N ASN A 64 10.24 19.68 14.94
CA ASN A 64 9.76 20.20 13.66
C ASN A 64 8.24 20.02 13.50
N THR A 65 7.51 21.12 13.68
CA THR A 65 6.06 21.24 13.44
C THR A 65 5.78 21.51 11.96
N SER A 66 6.29 20.66 11.06
CA SER A 66 6.10 20.88 9.62
C SER A 66 4.65 20.57 9.22
N SER A 67 3.97 21.53 8.60
CA SER A 67 2.62 21.35 8.02
C SER A 67 2.59 20.38 6.84
N THR A 68 3.76 19.92 6.36
CA THR A 68 3.90 19.02 5.21
C THR A 68 3.94 17.54 5.58
N GLY A 69 3.97 17.17 6.87
CA GLY A 69 4.05 15.78 7.32
C GLY A 69 5.41 15.10 7.09
N TYR A 70 6.45 15.88 6.77
CA TYR A 70 7.84 15.41 6.65
C TYR A 70 8.82 16.51 7.04
N THR A 71 10.04 16.11 7.42
CA THR A 71 11.17 17.03 7.62
C THR A 71 11.94 17.19 6.31
N ASP A 72 12.28 18.41 5.92
CA ASP A 72 13.20 18.66 4.80
C ASP A 72 14.62 18.83 5.34
N PRO A 73 15.50 17.82 5.17
CA PRO A 73 16.86 17.88 5.70
C PRO A 73 17.75 18.86 4.94
N LEU A 74 17.39 19.26 3.71
CA LEU A 74 18.17 20.20 2.89
C LEU A 74 17.80 21.66 3.19
N ALA A 75 16.67 21.90 3.84
CA ALA A 75 16.30 23.22 4.36
C ALA A 75 16.90 23.49 5.76
N ASP A 76 17.49 22.48 6.41
CA ASP A 76 18.18 22.61 7.70
C ASP A 76 19.69 22.78 7.52
N SER A 77 20.12 24.03 7.28
CA SER A 77 21.55 24.35 7.15
C SER A 77 22.40 23.94 8.36
N ALA A 78 21.86 24.06 9.58
CA ALA A 78 22.58 23.70 10.79
C ALA A 78 22.77 22.18 10.90
N GLY A 79 21.72 21.41 10.58
CA GLY A 79 21.78 19.96 10.44
C GLY A 79 22.80 19.52 9.39
N CYS A 80 22.75 20.09 8.18
CA CYS A 80 23.73 19.78 7.13
C CYS A 80 25.18 20.05 7.60
N ARG A 81 25.43 21.20 8.24
CA ARG A 81 26.75 21.55 8.77
C ARG A 81 27.24 20.56 9.83
N ARG A 82 26.34 20.12 10.71
CA ARG A 82 26.61 19.13 11.75
C ARG A 82 26.95 17.77 11.15
N ASP A 83 26.25 17.36 10.10
CA ASP A 83 26.27 15.99 9.59
C ASP A 83 27.31 15.75 8.48
N ILE A 84 27.65 16.76 7.67
CA ILE A 84 28.65 16.67 6.61
C ILE A 84 30.01 16.10 7.08
N PRO A 85 30.57 16.49 8.25
CA PRO A 85 31.81 15.90 8.75
C PRO A 85 31.73 14.38 8.95
N TYR A 86 30.56 13.84 9.31
CA TYR A 86 30.35 12.40 9.49
C TYR A 86 30.13 11.69 8.15
N LEU A 87 29.36 12.30 7.23
CA LEU A 87 29.22 11.81 5.85
C LEU A 87 30.57 11.72 5.14
N THR A 88 31.45 12.72 5.35
CA THR A 88 32.80 12.77 4.77
C THR A 88 33.69 11.66 5.32
N GLN A 89 33.60 11.36 6.62
CA GLN A 89 34.33 10.23 7.23
C GLN A 89 33.92 8.88 6.65
N LEU A 90 32.69 8.75 6.17
CA LEU A 90 32.17 7.56 5.49
C LEU A 90 32.49 7.55 3.97
N GLN A 91 33.29 8.50 3.49
CA GLN A 91 33.59 8.69 2.06
C GLN A 91 32.33 8.83 1.19
N THR A 92 31.27 9.40 1.77
CA THR A 92 30.00 9.62 1.07
C THR A 92 30.20 10.66 -0.01
N ASN A 93 29.80 10.34 -1.24
CA ASN A 93 29.78 11.30 -2.34
C ASN A 93 28.36 11.57 -2.84
N THR A 94 27.35 10.86 -2.34
CA THR A 94 25.96 11.02 -2.76
C THR A 94 25.04 10.87 -1.56
N ILE A 95 24.01 11.68 -1.44
CA ILE A 95 22.89 11.43 -0.54
C ILE A 95 21.60 11.23 -1.33
N ARG A 96 20.72 10.37 -0.80
CA ARG A 96 19.33 10.28 -1.26
C ARG A 96 18.42 10.97 -0.26
N VAL A 97 17.58 11.88 -0.74
CA VAL A 97 16.54 12.55 0.06
C VAL A 97 15.17 12.17 -0.49
N TYR A 98 14.27 11.70 0.38
CA TYR A 98 12.97 11.17 -0.05
C TYR A 98 11.89 12.25 -0.14
N ALA A 99 12.06 13.37 0.56
CA ALA A 99 11.14 14.49 0.48
C ALA A 99 11.85 15.82 0.82
N ILE A 100 11.71 16.80 -0.08
CA ILE A 100 12.06 18.20 0.19
C ILE A 100 10.79 19.07 0.10
N ASP A 101 10.81 20.23 0.75
CA ASP A 101 9.81 21.28 0.61
C ASP A 101 10.29 22.28 -0.45
N PRO A 102 9.74 22.26 -1.68
CA PRO A 102 10.20 23.12 -2.77
C PRO A 102 9.92 24.61 -2.54
N THR A 103 9.23 24.98 -1.44
CA THR A 103 9.00 26.38 -1.06
C THR A 103 10.10 26.96 -0.17
N LYS A 104 11.03 26.13 0.34
CA LYS A 104 12.15 26.54 1.17
C LYS A 104 13.39 26.84 0.34
N ASP A 105 14.33 27.58 0.93
CA ASP A 105 15.64 27.81 0.34
C ASP A 105 16.61 26.69 0.73
N HIS A 106 17.16 26.01 -0.26
CA HIS A 106 18.15 24.93 -0.09
C HIS A 106 19.59 25.40 -0.33
N THR A 107 19.80 26.68 -0.66
CA THR A 107 21.08 27.18 -1.16
C THR A 107 22.25 26.90 -0.24
N ASP A 108 22.10 27.17 1.07
CA ASP A 108 23.21 27.01 2.02
C ASP A 108 23.59 25.54 2.21
N CYS A 109 22.63 24.65 2.47
CA CYS A 109 22.93 23.22 2.62
C CYS A 109 23.50 22.61 1.32
N MET A 110 22.90 22.90 0.16
CA MET A 110 23.39 22.40 -1.13
C MET A 110 24.81 22.87 -1.43
N THR A 111 25.14 24.11 -1.07
CA THR A 111 26.50 24.65 -1.20
C THR A 111 27.48 23.97 -0.25
N GLN A 112 27.08 23.71 1.00
CA GLN A 112 27.91 22.97 1.95
C GLN A 112 28.17 21.53 1.48
N MET A 113 27.15 20.85 0.97
CA MET A 113 27.26 19.51 0.38
C MET A 113 28.18 19.52 -0.86
N ALA A 114 28.01 20.51 -1.76
CA ALA A 114 28.88 20.68 -2.92
C ALA A 114 30.34 20.90 -2.50
N ASN A 115 30.61 21.76 -1.52
CA ASN A 115 31.97 21.98 -1.02
C ASN A 115 32.61 20.72 -0.41
N ALA A 116 31.79 19.78 0.09
CA ALA A 116 32.23 18.46 0.55
C ALA A 116 32.30 17.40 -0.57
N GLY A 117 31.96 17.75 -1.82
CA GLY A 117 31.92 16.82 -2.95
C GLY A 117 30.72 15.86 -2.95
N ILE A 118 29.64 16.22 -2.24
CA ILE A 118 28.44 15.39 -2.08
C ILE A 118 27.35 15.83 -3.06
N TYR A 119 26.88 14.87 -3.86
CA TYR A 119 25.76 14.97 -4.79
C TYR A 119 24.43 14.56 -4.15
N VAL A 120 23.32 14.99 -4.74
CA VAL A 120 21.96 14.71 -4.23
C VAL A 120 21.13 14.03 -5.30
N LEU A 121 20.58 12.86 -4.95
CA LEU A 121 19.44 12.24 -5.62
C LEU A 121 18.18 12.59 -4.81
N ALA A 122 17.23 13.27 -5.44
CA ALA A 122 15.98 13.68 -4.78
C ALA A 122 14.78 12.92 -5.36
N ASP A 123 13.96 12.33 -4.50
CA ASP A 123 12.65 11.84 -4.90
C ASP A 123 11.71 13.04 -5.15
N LEU A 124 10.94 12.99 -6.25
CA LEU A 124 10.04 14.09 -6.64
C LEU A 124 8.73 14.09 -5.83
N GLY A 125 8.35 12.93 -5.32
CA GLY A 125 7.17 12.75 -4.49
C GLY A 125 7.33 13.23 -3.05
N SER A 126 6.33 12.90 -2.25
CA SER A 126 6.38 12.88 -0.78
C SER A 126 5.40 11.82 -0.28
N PRO A 127 5.39 11.49 1.02
CA PRO A 127 4.40 10.57 1.59
C PRO A 127 2.95 10.96 1.28
N GLN A 128 2.65 12.27 1.22
CA GLN A 128 1.31 12.79 0.94
C GLN A 128 1.04 13.02 -0.55
N MET A 129 2.08 13.23 -1.36
CA MET A 129 1.98 13.61 -2.78
C MET A 129 2.84 12.68 -3.64
N SER A 130 2.35 11.46 -3.85
CA SER A 130 2.96 10.44 -4.71
C SER A 130 1.88 9.68 -5.49
N ILE A 131 2.29 8.95 -6.52
CA ILE A 131 1.38 8.06 -7.25
C ILE A 131 0.97 6.94 -6.29
N ASN A 132 -0.33 6.83 -6.02
CA ASN A 132 -0.88 5.80 -5.14
C ASN A 132 -0.81 4.43 -5.82
N GLN A 133 -0.40 3.40 -5.07
CA GLN A 133 -0.27 2.04 -5.58
C GLN A 133 -1.63 1.36 -5.85
N ASP A 134 -2.66 1.74 -5.10
CA ASP A 134 -3.99 1.12 -5.15
C ASP A 134 -4.97 1.85 -6.08
N ASP A 135 -4.72 3.15 -6.32
CA ASP A 135 -5.49 3.99 -7.24
C ASP A 135 -4.52 4.91 -8.01
N PRO A 136 -3.75 4.35 -8.97
CA PRO A 136 -2.68 5.09 -9.61
C PRO A 136 -3.23 6.21 -10.50
N GLN A 137 -2.75 7.42 -10.24
CA GLN A 137 -3.07 8.61 -11.01
C GLN A 137 -1.80 9.36 -11.38
N TRP A 138 -1.82 9.97 -12.55
CA TRP A 138 -0.85 10.99 -12.94
C TRP A 138 -1.65 12.24 -13.31
N ASN A 139 -1.73 13.18 -12.37
CA ASN A 139 -2.65 14.30 -12.41
C ASN A 139 -1.93 15.65 -12.22
N THR A 140 -2.66 16.76 -12.38
CA THR A 140 -2.11 18.12 -12.34
C THR A 140 -1.45 18.45 -11.00
N ALA A 141 -1.97 17.93 -9.88
CA ALA A 141 -1.40 18.15 -8.56
C ALA A 141 -0.05 17.44 -8.38
N LEU A 142 0.07 16.18 -8.82
CA LEU A 142 1.33 15.45 -8.82
C LEU A 142 2.36 16.06 -9.79
N TYR A 143 1.91 16.45 -10.99
CA TYR A 143 2.76 17.15 -11.95
C TYR A 143 3.31 18.46 -11.38
N GLN A 144 2.46 19.27 -10.73
CA GLN A 144 2.89 20.51 -10.07
C GLN A 144 3.88 20.25 -8.93
N ARG A 145 3.63 19.24 -8.09
CA ARG A 145 4.55 18.82 -7.03
C ARG A 145 5.94 18.50 -7.62
N TYR A 146 5.97 17.64 -8.63
CA TYR A 146 7.22 17.13 -9.19
C TYR A 146 8.00 18.25 -9.89
N THR A 147 7.33 19.09 -10.69
CA THR A 147 7.96 20.25 -11.36
C THR A 147 8.50 21.28 -10.36
N SER A 148 7.83 21.45 -9.21
CA SER A 148 8.30 22.36 -8.15
C SER A 148 9.58 21.86 -7.48
N VAL A 149 9.70 20.55 -7.25
CA VAL A 149 10.96 19.93 -6.74
C VAL A 149 12.08 20.08 -7.77
N VAL A 150 11.79 19.86 -9.06
CA VAL A 150 12.77 20.10 -10.14
C VAL A 150 13.24 21.56 -10.13
N ASP A 151 12.32 22.53 -10.13
CA ASP A 151 12.65 23.96 -10.16
C ASP A 151 13.51 24.38 -8.95
N ALA A 152 13.22 23.86 -7.75
CA ALA A 152 13.98 24.15 -6.53
C ALA A 152 15.42 23.62 -6.60
N MET A 153 15.64 22.47 -7.24
CA MET A 153 16.93 21.76 -7.22
C MET A 153 17.78 21.96 -8.47
N ALA A 154 17.19 22.37 -9.60
CA ALA A 154 17.83 22.38 -10.92
C ALA A 154 19.08 23.28 -11.02
N ASN A 155 19.15 24.32 -10.19
CA ASN A 155 20.25 25.30 -10.24
C ASN A 155 21.51 24.82 -9.50
N PHE A 156 21.44 23.74 -8.72
CA PHE A 156 22.60 23.21 -8.01
C PHE A 156 23.39 22.22 -8.88
N GLN A 157 24.71 22.44 -9.00
CA GLN A 157 25.57 21.58 -9.83
C GLN A 157 25.69 20.16 -9.27
N ASN A 158 25.55 19.99 -7.95
CA ASN A 158 25.55 18.71 -7.27
C ASN A 158 24.17 18.01 -7.23
N THR A 159 23.13 18.53 -7.89
CA THR A 159 21.91 17.76 -8.14
C THR A 159 22.21 16.66 -9.17
N LEU A 160 22.30 15.41 -8.73
CA LEU A 160 22.63 14.25 -9.59
C LEU A 160 21.49 13.93 -10.54
N GLY A 161 20.27 13.91 -10.00
CA GLY A 161 19.07 13.50 -10.70
C GLY A 161 17.88 13.30 -9.75
N PHE A 162 16.81 12.76 -10.30
CA PHE A 162 15.53 12.65 -9.61
C PHE A 162 14.93 11.26 -9.72
N PHE A 163 14.28 10.79 -8.66
CA PHE A 163 13.40 9.62 -8.72
C PHE A 163 11.95 10.09 -8.96
N ALA A 164 11.35 9.67 -10.08
CA ALA A 164 9.94 9.92 -10.38
C ALA A 164 8.98 8.95 -9.65
N GLY A 165 9.53 8.04 -8.85
CA GLY A 165 8.77 7.09 -8.07
C GLY A 165 9.69 6.19 -7.25
N ASN A 166 9.21 5.81 -6.07
CA ASN A 166 9.85 4.86 -5.18
C ASN A 166 8.84 3.78 -4.82
N GLU A 167 9.10 2.54 -5.22
CA GLU A 167 8.27 1.37 -4.90
C GLU A 167 6.78 1.60 -5.13
N ILE A 168 6.39 2.29 -6.22
CA ILE A 168 4.96 2.41 -6.59
C ILE A 168 4.42 1.03 -6.99
N ILE A 169 5.25 0.22 -7.66
CA ILE A 169 4.93 -1.14 -8.07
C ILE A 169 5.71 -2.06 -7.15
N THR A 170 4.98 -2.82 -6.34
CA THR A 170 5.56 -3.66 -5.26
C THR A 170 5.22 -5.12 -5.39
N GLN A 171 4.17 -5.46 -6.15
CA GLN A 171 3.63 -6.79 -6.28
C GLN A 171 2.88 -6.98 -7.61
N SER A 172 2.62 -8.22 -7.98
CA SER A 172 2.00 -8.57 -9.26
C SER A 172 0.66 -7.87 -9.52
N ASN A 173 -0.17 -7.75 -8.49
CA ASN A 173 -1.52 -7.19 -8.56
C ASN A 173 -1.59 -5.65 -8.61
N ASN A 174 -0.45 -4.94 -8.52
CA ASN A 174 -0.40 -3.48 -8.72
C ASN A 174 0.54 -3.06 -9.86
N SER A 175 0.93 -4.01 -10.72
CA SER A 175 1.81 -3.72 -11.86
C SER A 175 1.20 -2.76 -12.88
N ASP A 176 -0.13 -2.63 -12.92
CA ASP A 176 -0.87 -1.65 -13.72
C ASP A 176 -0.64 -0.19 -13.28
N SER A 177 0.09 0.06 -12.19
CA SER A 177 0.61 1.39 -11.84
C SER A 177 1.85 1.80 -12.64
N ALA A 178 2.56 0.86 -13.30
CA ALA A 178 3.78 1.13 -14.07
C ALA A 178 3.62 2.18 -15.20
N PRO A 179 2.51 2.23 -15.98
CA PRO A 179 2.32 3.27 -16.99
C PRO A 179 2.31 4.69 -16.41
N PHE A 180 1.81 4.87 -15.19
CA PHE A 180 1.76 6.18 -14.53
C PHE A 180 3.15 6.63 -14.07
N ALA A 181 3.93 5.73 -13.47
CA ALA A 181 5.33 5.99 -13.13
C ALA A 181 6.16 6.34 -14.38
N LYS A 182 5.96 5.59 -15.48
CA LYS A 182 6.65 5.86 -16.75
C LYS A 182 6.21 7.18 -17.40
N ALA A 183 4.94 7.56 -17.29
CA ALA A 183 4.46 8.88 -17.71
C ALA A 183 5.09 10.01 -16.89
N ALA A 184 5.24 9.83 -15.57
CA ALA A 184 5.93 10.80 -14.73
C ALA A 184 7.41 10.98 -15.15
N VAL A 185 8.12 9.89 -15.48
CA VAL A 185 9.48 9.94 -16.05
C VAL A 185 9.50 10.75 -17.36
N ARG A 186 8.65 10.40 -18.33
CA ARG A 186 8.52 11.10 -19.62
C ARG A 186 8.34 12.61 -19.40
N ASP A 187 7.40 12.96 -18.54
CA ASP A 187 6.95 14.34 -18.36
C ASP A 187 7.98 15.18 -17.60
N MET A 188 8.67 14.62 -16.61
CA MET A 188 9.73 15.33 -15.89
C MET A 188 10.97 15.55 -16.75
N LYS A 189 11.33 14.58 -17.60
CA LYS A 189 12.39 14.75 -18.61
C LYS A 189 12.02 15.85 -19.61
N ALA A 190 10.77 15.84 -20.09
CA ALA A 190 10.27 16.87 -20.98
C ALA A 190 10.29 18.26 -20.33
N TYR A 191 9.88 18.37 -19.06
CA TYR A 191 9.88 19.61 -18.30
C TYR A 191 11.28 20.18 -18.07
N ILE A 192 12.24 19.34 -17.63
CA ILE A 192 13.66 19.74 -17.47
C ILE A 192 14.21 20.31 -18.77
N LYS A 193 13.93 19.65 -19.90
CA LYS A 193 14.33 20.10 -21.24
C LYS A 193 13.64 21.42 -21.63
N GLN A 194 12.33 21.53 -21.40
CA GLN A 194 11.53 22.73 -21.71
C GLN A 194 12.03 23.96 -20.97
N LYS A 195 12.43 23.80 -19.70
CA LYS A 195 12.98 24.88 -18.85
C LYS A 195 14.42 25.24 -19.19
N ASN A 196 15.04 24.53 -20.14
CA ASN A 196 16.45 24.69 -20.51
C ASN A 196 17.39 24.53 -19.30
N TYR A 197 17.03 23.65 -18.36
CA TYR A 197 17.91 23.28 -17.27
C TYR A 197 19.06 22.40 -17.76
N ARG A 198 20.12 22.31 -16.95
CA ARG A 198 21.20 21.34 -17.18
C ARG A 198 20.59 19.93 -17.28
N PRO A 199 21.11 19.04 -18.15
CA PRO A 199 20.72 17.64 -18.13
C PRO A 199 20.91 17.04 -16.73
N MET A 200 19.82 16.51 -16.18
CA MET A 200 19.74 15.76 -14.93
C MET A 200 18.88 14.54 -15.22
N GLY A 201 19.32 13.36 -14.79
CA GLY A 201 18.59 12.12 -15.08
C GLY A 201 17.29 12.05 -14.28
N VAL A 202 16.26 11.45 -14.87
CA VAL A 202 15.05 11.04 -14.14
C VAL A 202 14.95 9.51 -14.18
N GLY A 203 15.04 8.89 -13.02
CA GLY A 203 14.96 7.45 -12.85
C GLY A 203 13.80 7.00 -11.96
N TYR A 204 13.87 5.74 -11.55
CA TYR A 204 12.89 5.10 -10.69
C TYR A 204 13.60 4.18 -9.68
N ALA A 205 13.10 4.15 -8.44
CA ALA A 205 13.56 3.26 -7.39
C ALA A 205 12.50 2.18 -7.13
N THR A 206 12.91 0.91 -7.06
CA THR A 206 11.99 -0.23 -6.93
C THR A 206 12.36 -1.16 -5.78
N ASN A 207 11.40 -1.97 -5.34
CA ASN A 207 11.64 -3.05 -4.39
C ASN A 207 12.25 -4.28 -5.08
N ASP A 208 12.74 -5.24 -4.31
CA ASP A 208 13.34 -6.47 -4.84
C ASP A 208 12.36 -7.66 -4.94
N ASN A 209 11.12 -7.46 -5.43
CA ASN A 209 10.15 -8.56 -5.52
C ASN A 209 10.47 -9.52 -6.71
N PRO A 210 10.73 -10.82 -6.48
CA PRO A 210 11.07 -11.80 -7.54
C PRO A 210 10.10 -11.87 -8.71
N ASP A 211 8.80 -11.70 -8.47
CA ASP A 211 7.77 -11.93 -9.50
C ASP A 211 7.71 -10.80 -10.53
N ILE A 212 8.09 -9.58 -10.14
CA ILE A 212 7.91 -8.37 -10.94
C ILE A 212 9.22 -7.63 -11.25
N ARG A 213 10.33 -7.93 -10.57
CA ARG A 213 11.57 -7.14 -10.68
C ARG A 213 12.09 -7.00 -12.11
N VAL A 214 12.18 -8.12 -12.83
CA VAL A 214 12.70 -8.17 -14.21
C VAL A 214 11.72 -7.49 -15.18
N PRO A 215 10.43 -7.90 -15.25
CA PRO A 215 9.51 -7.25 -16.17
C PRO A 215 9.33 -5.76 -15.86
N LEU A 216 9.40 -5.33 -14.59
CA LEU A 216 9.31 -3.92 -14.24
C LEU A 216 10.53 -3.12 -14.71
N ALA A 217 11.75 -3.64 -14.51
CA ALA A 217 12.96 -3.01 -15.04
C ALA A 217 12.88 -2.89 -16.58
N ASP A 218 12.58 -4.00 -17.26
CA ASP A 218 12.42 -4.03 -18.71
C ASP A 218 11.35 -3.02 -19.17
N TYR A 219 10.20 -2.98 -18.50
CA TYR A 219 9.12 -2.06 -18.80
C TYR A 219 9.56 -0.59 -18.72
N MET A 220 10.34 -0.23 -17.71
CA MET A 220 10.78 1.16 -17.49
C MET A 220 11.91 1.57 -18.45
N ASN A 221 12.60 0.60 -19.07
CA ASN A 221 13.65 0.83 -20.06
C ASN A 221 13.17 0.70 -21.53
N CYS A 222 12.08 -0.02 -21.77
CA CYS A 222 11.64 -0.35 -23.12
C CYS A 222 10.96 0.79 -23.89
N GLY A 223 10.64 0.53 -25.15
CA GLY A 223 9.78 1.36 -26.00
C GLY A 223 10.54 2.01 -27.14
N SER A 224 9.85 2.24 -28.27
CA SER A 224 10.45 2.93 -29.43
C SER A 224 10.75 4.40 -29.13
N ASP A 225 9.96 5.01 -28.25
CA ASP A 225 10.20 6.37 -27.75
C ASP A 225 10.95 6.34 -26.41
N GLN A 226 12.27 6.50 -26.50
CA GLN A 226 13.18 6.54 -25.36
C GLN A 226 13.07 7.83 -24.52
N SER A 227 12.25 8.81 -24.93
CA SER A 227 11.96 9.96 -24.07
C SER A 227 11.16 9.55 -22.81
N SER A 228 10.43 8.43 -22.88
CA SER A 228 9.65 7.86 -21.78
C SER A 228 10.41 6.81 -20.94
N ALA A 229 11.57 6.36 -21.40
CA ALA A 229 12.41 5.43 -20.65
C ALA A 229 13.14 6.17 -19.50
N VAL A 230 13.42 5.45 -18.41
CA VAL A 230 14.24 5.97 -17.31
C VAL A 230 15.65 6.32 -17.77
N ASP A 231 16.25 7.35 -17.18
CA ASP A 231 17.67 7.68 -17.40
C ASP A 231 18.61 6.86 -16.51
N PHE A 232 18.11 6.33 -15.39
CA PHE A 232 18.82 5.40 -14.51
C PHE A 232 17.82 4.54 -13.72
N TRP A 233 18.30 3.43 -13.17
CA TRP A 233 17.49 2.45 -12.45
C TRP A 233 18.05 2.17 -11.06
N GLY A 234 17.21 2.32 -10.04
CA GLY A 234 17.55 2.07 -8.65
C GLY A 234 16.82 0.87 -8.08
N TYR A 235 17.52 0.01 -7.35
CA TYR A 235 16.92 -1.08 -6.57
C TYR A 235 17.13 -0.91 -5.06
N ASN A 236 16.10 -1.19 -4.28
CA ASN A 236 16.20 -1.34 -2.84
C ASN A 236 16.52 -2.82 -2.53
N VAL A 237 17.81 -3.14 -2.36
CA VAL A 237 18.32 -4.51 -2.25
C VAL A 237 18.77 -4.81 -0.82
N TYR A 238 18.05 -5.72 -0.17
CA TYR A 238 18.32 -6.15 1.21
C TYR A 238 18.64 -7.65 1.32
N SER A 239 18.97 -8.31 0.21
CA SER A 239 19.16 -9.77 0.18
C SER A 239 20.50 -10.26 0.76
N TRP A 240 21.45 -9.35 1.02
CA TRP A 240 22.69 -9.67 1.74
C TRP A 240 22.54 -9.33 3.23
N CYS A 241 22.45 -10.35 4.08
CA CYS A 241 22.34 -10.19 5.54
C CYS A 241 23.42 -11.01 6.25
N GLY A 242 24.13 -10.42 7.21
CA GLY A 242 25.19 -11.10 7.96
C GLY A 242 26.31 -11.63 7.07
N ASP A 243 26.74 -12.87 7.29
CA ASP A 243 27.83 -13.53 6.57
C ASP A 243 27.39 -14.15 5.22
N ALA A 244 26.42 -13.52 4.54
CA ALA A 244 26.06 -13.90 3.19
C ALA A 244 27.26 -13.73 2.23
N THR A 245 27.15 -14.35 1.05
CA THR A 245 28.16 -14.31 -0.01
C THR A 245 27.55 -13.73 -1.28
N PHE A 246 28.39 -13.47 -2.29
CA PHE A 246 27.93 -13.00 -3.61
C PHE A 246 26.87 -13.91 -4.23
N GLN A 247 26.99 -15.22 -4.05
CA GLN A 247 26.04 -16.22 -4.55
C GLN A 247 24.83 -16.37 -3.62
N SER A 248 25.04 -16.50 -2.31
CA SER A 248 23.92 -16.76 -1.38
C SER A 248 23.00 -15.56 -1.18
N SER A 249 23.51 -14.33 -1.37
CA SER A 249 22.69 -13.11 -1.45
C SER A 249 21.93 -12.97 -2.77
N GLY A 250 22.32 -13.76 -3.78
CA GLY A 250 21.81 -13.71 -5.14
C GLY A 250 22.36 -12.55 -5.99
N TYR A 251 23.34 -11.78 -5.51
CA TYR A 251 23.93 -10.65 -6.25
C TYR A 251 24.50 -11.07 -7.60
N ASP A 252 25.03 -12.29 -7.71
CA ASP A 252 25.46 -12.92 -8.97
C ASP A 252 24.37 -12.93 -10.05
N THR A 253 23.15 -13.30 -9.66
CA THR A 253 21.99 -13.34 -10.54
C THR A 253 21.60 -11.93 -10.98
N ARG A 254 21.79 -10.93 -10.11
CA ARG A 254 21.46 -9.52 -10.42
C ARG A 254 22.48 -8.93 -11.38
N VAL A 255 23.76 -9.25 -11.22
CA VAL A 255 24.81 -8.91 -12.20
C VAL A 255 24.49 -9.50 -13.56
N ALA A 256 24.10 -10.79 -13.63
CA ALA A 256 23.71 -11.43 -14.88
C ALA A 256 22.53 -10.70 -15.56
N GLN A 257 21.48 -10.37 -14.79
CA GLN A 257 20.29 -9.67 -15.27
C GLN A 257 20.60 -8.28 -15.84
N PHE A 258 21.44 -7.48 -15.15
CA PHE A 258 21.69 -6.09 -15.53
C PHE A 258 22.89 -5.88 -16.46
N SER A 259 23.62 -6.95 -16.80
CA SER A 259 24.81 -6.88 -17.66
C SER A 259 24.57 -6.19 -19.02
N SER A 260 23.39 -6.38 -19.62
CA SER A 260 22.98 -5.78 -20.89
C SER A 260 22.07 -4.56 -20.77
N TYR A 261 21.83 -4.04 -19.55
CA TYR A 261 20.88 -2.95 -19.34
C TYR A 261 21.43 -1.61 -19.87
N SER A 262 20.61 -0.80 -20.55
CA SER A 262 21.12 0.31 -21.35
C SER A 262 21.39 1.61 -20.60
N VAL A 263 20.98 1.68 -19.32
CA VAL A 263 21.11 2.85 -18.46
C VAL A 263 21.79 2.47 -17.14
N PRO A 264 22.36 3.43 -16.39
CA PRO A 264 23.03 3.12 -15.13
C PRO A 264 22.09 2.43 -14.14
N VAL A 265 22.60 1.37 -13.51
CA VAL A 265 21.90 0.63 -12.46
C VAL A 265 22.69 0.73 -11.16
N PHE A 266 22.03 0.96 -10.04
CA PHE A 266 22.68 1.01 -8.72
C PHE A 266 21.71 0.56 -7.62
N PHE A 267 22.22 0.28 -6.44
CA PHE A 267 21.38 0.02 -5.28
C PHE A 267 20.91 1.36 -4.70
N ALA A 268 19.63 1.70 -4.91
CA ALA A 268 19.02 2.90 -4.35
C ALA A 268 18.86 2.82 -2.83
N GLU A 269 18.84 1.60 -2.28
CA GLU A 269 19.00 1.28 -0.87
C GLU A 269 19.71 -0.07 -0.71
N TYR A 270 20.59 -0.21 0.27
CA TYR A 270 21.12 -1.49 0.74
C TYR A 270 21.55 -1.42 2.22
N GLY A 271 21.84 -2.59 2.82
CA GLY A 271 22.34 -2.71 4.19
C GLY A 271 21.33 -3.37 5.12
N CYS A 272 21.01 -4.64 4.86
CA CYS A 272 20.09 -5.48 5.66
C CYS A 272 20.45 -5.47 7.15
N ASN A 273 19.48 -5.21 8.03
CA ASN A 273 19.67 -5.20 9.49
C ASN A 273 19.11 -6.44 10.20
N GLN A 274 18.85 -7.55 9.50
CA GLN A 274 18.40 -8.80 10.15
C GLN A 274 19.46 -9.41 11.08
N VAL A 275 20.73 -9.07 10.86
CA VAL A 275 21.86 -9.43 11.72
C VAL A 275 22.55 -8.13 12.13
N GLU A 276 22.58 -7.85 13.44
CA GLU A 276 23.16 -6.64 14.00
C GLU A 276 24.36 -6.96 14.92
N PRO A 277 25.39 -6.09 14.97
CA PRO A 277 25.57 -4.90 14.14
C PRO A 277 25.89 -5.27 12.68
N ARG A 278 25.51 -4.41 11.73
CA ARG A 278 25.72 -4.67 10.31
C ARG A 278 27.21 -4.58 9.98
N THR A 279 27.74 -5.62 9.34
CA THR A 279 29.16 -5.70 8.98
C THR A 279 29.49 -5.00 7.66
N PHE A 280 28.48 -4.76 6.81
CA PHE A 280 28.60 -4.16 5.47
C PHE A 280 29.57 -4.89 4.53
N GLN A 281 29.71 -6.22 4.66
CA GLN A 281 30.57 -7.04 3.81
C GLN A 281 30.20 -6.96 2.32
N GLU A 282 28.95 -6.65 2.00
CA GLU A 282 28.45 -6.42 0.65
C GLU A 282 29.01 -5.14 0.00
N THR A 283 29.44 -4.16 0.80
CA THR A 283 29.94 -2.87 0.31
C THR A 283 31.18 -3.06 -0.58
N PRO A 284 32.29 -3.66 -0.12
CA PRO A 284 33.46 -3.86 -0.99
C PRO A 284 33.17 -4.76 -2.20
N VAL A 285 32.20 -5.68 -2.11
CA VAL A 285 31.78 -6.54 -3.25
C VAL A 285 31.06 -5.72 -4.32
N LEU A 286 30.19 -4.79 -3.92
CA LEU A 286 29.47 -3.89 -4.83
C LEU A 286 30.40 -3.01 -5.67
N TYR A 287 31.54 -2.60 -5.10
CA TYR A 287 32.57 -1.85 -5.81
C TYR A 287 33.74 -2.72 -6.29
N GLY A 288 33.60 -4.04 -6.25
CA GLY A 288 34.64 -4.98 -6.67
C GLY A 288 34.45 -5.46 -8.11
N PRO A 289 35.43 -6.22 -8.65
CA PRO A 289 35.41 -6.73 -10.03
C PRO A 289 34.20 -7.61 -10.39
N GLN A 290 33.47 -8.12 -9.39
CA GLN A 290 32.26 -8.91 -9.60
C GLN A 290 31.06 -8.04 -10.01
N MET A 291 31.07 -6.75 -9.68
CA MET A 291 29.89 -5.87 -9.79
C MET A 291 30.18 -4.53 -10.47
N ASP A 292 31.39 -3.98 -10.38
CA ASP A 292 31.74 -2.63 -10.89
C ASP A 292 31.56 -2.48 -12.41
N GLY A 293 31.64 -3.58 -13.15
CA GLY A 293 31.31 -3.63 -14.58
C GLY A 293 29.85 -3.26 -14.88
N VAL A 294 28.92 -3.59 -13.98
CA VAL A 294 27.46 -3.52 -14.17
C VAL A 294 26.81 -2.44 -13.31
N PHE A 295 27.10 -2.43 -12.00
CA PHE A 295 26.47 -1.52 -11.06
C PHE A 295 27.31 -0.25 -10.85
N SER A 296 26.62 0.88 -10.76
CA SER A 296 27.21 2.20 -10.53
C SER A 296 27.31 2.56 -9.04
N GLY A 297 27.49 1.55 -8.17
CA GLY A 297 27.56 1.71 -6.72
C GLY A 297 26.21 1.55 -6.02
N GLY A 298 26.06 2.19 -4.85
CA GLY A 298 24.84 2.08 -4.06
C GLY A 298 24.74 3.04 -2.89
N ILE A 299 23.57 3.04 -2.25
CA ILE A 299 23.18 3.98 -1.18
C ILE A 299 22.81 3.17 0.08
N VAL A 300 23.53 3.38 1.18
CA VAL A 300 23.23 2.72 2.46
C VAL A 300 21.97 3.33 3.09
N TYR A 301 21.05 2.49 3.56
CA TYR A 301 19.87 2.89 4.33
C TYR A 301 20.13 2.70 5.84
N LEU A 302 20.11 3.71 6.71
CA LEU A 302 20.09 5.16 6.46
C LEU A 302 20.99 5.90 7.46
N TYR A 303 21.18 7.21 7.30
CA TYR A 303 22.03 8.02 8.19
C TYR A 303 21.49 8.07 9.63
N PHE A 304 20.22 8.48 9.79
CA PHE A 304 19.60 8.72 11.11
C PHE A 304 19.09 7.41 11.74
N GLN A 305 19.39 7.22 13.02
CA GLN A 305 18.82 6.16 13.83
C GLN A 305 17.37 6.49 14.19
N GLU A 306 16.47 5.66 13.71
CA GLU A 306 15.03 5.72 13.96
C GLU A 306 14.56 4.41 14.60
N THR A 307 13.24 4.29 14.82
CA THR A 307 12.62 3.08 15.40
C THR A 307 12.80 1.81 14.55
N ASN A 308 13.23 1.97 13.28
CA ASN A 308 13.47 0.88 12.33
C ASN A 308 14.86 0.23 12.45
N ASN A 309 15.75 0.74 13.31
CA ASN A 309 17.10 0.22 13.57
C ASN A 309 18.02 0.15 12.34
N TYR A 310 17.94 1.13 11.44
CA TYR A 310 18.83 1.23 10.28
C TYR A 310 19.87 2.35 10.37
N GLY A 311 19.93 3.10 11.47
CA GLY A 311 20.77 4.29 11.58
C GLY A 311 22.26 4.00 11.64
N LEU A 312 23.04 4.94 11.13
CA LEU A 312 24.49 5.00 11.35
C LEU A 312 24.82 5.90 12.55
N VAL A 313 24.00 6.92 12.81
CA VAL A 313 24.19 7.86 13.91
C VAL A 313 22.89 8.15 14.66
N SER A 314 23.00 8.40 15.96
CA SER A 314 21.93 9.00 16.74
C SER A 314 22.18 10.51 16.88
N VAL A 315 21.15 11.32 16.66
CA VAL A 315 21.22 12.78 16.74
C VAL A 315 20.39 13.29 17.92
N SER A 316 20.95 14.19 18.71
CA SER A 316 20.25 14.90 19.78
C SER A 316 20.64 16.37 19.78
N GLY A 317 19.75 17.22 19.28
CA GLY A 317 20.05 18.64 19.01
C GLY A 317 21.24 18.79 18.06
N ASN A 318 22.30 19.45 18.53
CA ASN A 318 23.54 19.64 17.76
C ASN A 318 24.58 18.51 17.95
N SER A 319 24.28 17.51 18.78
CA SER A 319 25.20 16.42 19.09
C SER A 319 24.90 15.19 18.24
N VAL A 320 25.95 14.60 17.67
CA VAL A 320 25.90 13.34 16.91
C VAL A 320 26.67 12.26 17.66
N SER A 321 26.06 11.11 17.86
CA SER A 321 26.69 9.90 18.42
C SER A 321 26.74 8.82 17.35
N THR A 322 27.94 8.39 16.96
CA THR A 322 28.14 7.32 15.99
C THR A 322 27.80 5.96 16.59
N LEU A 323 27.08 5.12 15.84
CA LEU A 323 26.76 3.74 16.23
C LEU A 323 27.83 2.76 15.73
N GLN A 324 27.71 1.48 16.12
CA GLN A 324 28.66 0.45 15.67
C GLN A 324 28.65 0.30 14.14
N ASP A 325 27.48 0.39 13.53
CA ASP A 325 27.29 0.35 12.08
C ASP A 325 28.06 1.45 11.35
N PHE A 326 28.20 2.65 11.92
CA PHE A 326 29.04 3.71 11.36
C PHE A 326 30.50 3.27 11.24
N SER A 327 31.04 2.65 12.30
CA SER A 327 32.43 2.19 12.31
C SER A 327 32.66 1.03 11.34
N ASN A 328 31.68 0.12 11.24
CA ASN A 328 31.72 -1.00 10.30
C ASN A 328 31.66 -0.51 8.85
N LEU A 329 30.71 0.38 8.52
CA LEU A 329 30.62 0.97 7.18
C LEU A 329 31.86 1.76 6.83
N LYS A 330 32.39 2.59 7.73
CA LYS A 330 33.64 3.34 7.54
C LYS A 330 34.80 2.43 7.14
N THR A 331 34.87 1.24 7.74
CA THR A 331 35.89 0.24 7.42
C THR A 331 35.62 -0.41 6.07
N ALA A 332 34.38 -0.84 5.81
CA ALA A 332 33.99 -1.53 4.59
C ALA A 332 34.07 -0.65 3.33
N ILE A 333 33.69 0.63 3.43
CA ILE A 333 33.75 1.57 2.30
C ILE A 333 35.19 2.02 2.00
N ALA A 334 36.07 2.01 2.99
CA ALA A 334 37.49 2.35 2.80
C ALA A 334 38.25 1.26 2.01
N SER A 335 37.77 0.01 2.01
CA SER A 335 38.33 -1.07 1.21
C SER A 335 37.73 -1.16 -0.21
N ALA A 336 36.70 -0.37 -0.52
CA ALA A 336 36.06 -0.33 -1.84
C ALA A 336 36.92 0.46 -2.86
N SER A 337 37.38 -0.23 -3.91
CA SER A 337 38.20 0.33 -4.98
C SER A 337 37.68 -0.10 -6.37
N PRO A 338 36.64 0.58 -6.90
CA PRO A 338 36.04 0.20 -8.18
C PRO A 338 36.94 0.57 -9.35
N THR A 339 36.93 -0.27 -10.38
CA THR A 339 37.62 0.00 -11.64
C THR A 339 36.89 1.12 -12.39
N GLN A 340 37.61 2.18 -12.74
CA GLN A 340 37.04 3.33 -13.47
C GLN A 340 37.44 3.29 -14.94
N VAL A 341 36.49 3.66 -15.80
CA VAL A 341 36.76 3.94 -17.22
C VAL A 341 36.65 5.43 -17.52
N GLN A 342 37.30 5.89 -18.59
CA GLN A 342 37.18 7.25 -19.08
C GLN A 342 36.05 7.34 -20.13
N SER A 343 35.21 8.36 -20.03
CA SER A 343 34.03 8.56 -20.88
C SER A 343 34.38 8.60 -22.38
N ALA A 344 35.55 9.16 -22.72
CA ALA A 344 36.08 9.22 -24.08
C ALA A 344 36.42 7.82 -24.65
N SER A 345 36.86 6.89 -23.80
CA SER A 345 37.16 5.49 -24.17
C SER A 345 35.94 4.56 -24.06
N TYR A 346 34.88 5.02 -23.37
CA TYR A 346 33.69 4.20 -23.14
C TYR A 346 32.76 4.21 -24.37
N ASN A 347 32.61 3.04 -24.99
CA ASN A 347 31.74 2.83 -26.15
C ASN A 347 30.59 1.87 -25.75
N PRO A 348 29.44 2.38 -25.28
CA PRO A 348 28.36 1.55 -24.80
C PRO A 348 27.73 0.73 -25.93
N THR A 349 27.54 -0.57 -25.70
CA THR A 349 26.90 -1.51 -26.64
C THR A 349 25.52 -1.97 -26.19
N ASN A 350 25.14 -1.68 -24.94
CA ASN A 350 23.86 -2.07 -24.37
C ASN A 350 22.70 -1.36 -25.06
N SER A 351 21.60 -2.07 -25.30
CA SER A 351 20.40 -1.56 -25.96
C SER A 351 19.20 -1.59 -25.02
N PRO A 352 18.20 -0.70 -25.22
CA PRO A 352 16.96 -0.73 -24.46
C PRO A 352 16.31 -2.12 -24.49
N GLN A 353 15.72 -2.53 -23.38
CA GLN A 353 15.03 -3.83 -23.26
C GLN A 353 13.73 -3.85 -24.07
N ALA A 354 13.26 -5.05 -24.40
CA ALA A 354 11.94 -5.23 -24.99
C ALA A 354 10.86 -4.98 -23.93
N CYS A 355 9.71 -4.42 -24.33
CA CYS A 355 8.61 -4.28 -23.37
C CYS A 355 8.05 -5.67 -23.01
N PRO A 356 7.81 -5.95 -21.72
CA PRO A 356 7.25 -7.23 -21.31
C PRO A 356 5.83 -7.41 -21.89
N SER A 357 5.49 -8.65 -22.23
CA SER A 357 4.12 -9.00 -22.59
C SER A 357 3.25 -9.09 -21.34
N GLN A 358 2.01 -8.62 -21.44
CA GLN A 358 1.06 -8.69 -20.33
C GLN A 358 0.72 -10.14 -19.99
N ASN A 359 0.69 -10.46 -18.69
CA ASN A 359 0.30 -11.77 -18.18
C ASN A 359 -0.31 -11.63 -16.77
N ALA A 360 -0.53 -12.75 -16.07
CA ALA A 360 -1.13 -12.76 -14.74
C ALA A 360 -0.27 -12.13 -13.64
N THR A 361 1.06 -12.06 -13.82
CA THR A 361 2.00 -11.48 -12.84
C THR A 361 2.42 -10.05 -13.18
N PHE A 362 2.35 -9.65 -14.45
CA PHE A 362 2.66 -8.30 -14.91
C PHE A 362 1.63 -7.85 -15.94
N ASN A 363 0.67 -7.02 -15.53
CA ASN A 363 -0.48 -6.64 -16.36
C ASN A 363 -0.40 -5.20 -16.89
N ALA A 364 0.74 -4.52 -16.79
CA ALA A 364 0.92 -3.15 -17.30
C ALA A 364 0.92 -3.08 -18.83
N ARG A 365 0.14 -2.16 -19.40
CA ARG A 365 0.15 -1.87 -20.84
C ARG A 365 1.24 -0.85 -21.16
N ALA A 366 2.21 -1.25 -21.98
CA ALA A 366 3.38 -0.40 -22.31
C ALA A 366 3.06 0.85 -23.15
N SER A 367 1.99 0.81 -23.95
CA SER A 367 1.58 1.93 -24.79
C SER A 367 0.08 1.83 -25.15
N PRO A 368 -0.63 2.98 -25.22
CA PRO A 368 -0.14 4.33 -24.88
C PRO A 368 0.10 4.47 -23.36
N LEU A 369 0.84 5.51 -22.96
CA LEU A 369 0.97 5.94 -21.57
C LEU A 369 -0.09 7.01 -21.25
N PRO A 370 -0.40 7.30 -19.97
CA PRO A 370 -1.25 8.43 -19.60
C PRO A 370 -0.80 9.74 -20.28
N PRO A 371 -1.71 10.62 -20.72
CA PRO A 371 -1.36 11.92 -21.28
C PRO A 371 -0.67 12.80 -20.22
N THR A 372 0.12 13.77 -20.67
CA THR A 372 0.72 14.76 -19.77
C THR A 372 -0.40 15.60 -19.14
N PRO A 373 -0.46 15.73 -17.80
CA PRO A 373 -1.45 16.58 -17.14
C PRO A 373 -1.32 18.04 -17.59
N ASP A 374 -2.45 18.65 -17.97
CA ASP A 374 -2.50 20.04 -18.45
C ASP A 374 -3.59 20.80 -17.67
N THR A 375 -3.16 21.62 -16.70
CA THR A 375 -4.06 22.47 -15.91
C THR A 375 -4.90 23.39 -16.80
N GLY A 376 -4.32 23.93 -17.87
CA GLY A 376 -5.05 24.79 -18.81
C GLY A 376 -6.15 24.04 -19.57
N LEU A 377 -5.91 22.76 -19.94
CA LEU A 377 -6.96 21.91 -20.52
C LEU A 377 -8.07 21.62 -19.51
N CYS A 378 -7.71 21.29 -18.28
CA CYS A 378 -8.65 20.99 -17.21
C CYS A 378 -9.52 22.21 -16.86
N ASP A 379 -8.92 23.39 -16.76
CA ASP A 379 -9.62 24.66 -16.55
C ASP A 379 -10.59 24.97 -17.69
N CYS A 380 -10.12 24.86 -18.94
CA CYS A 380 -10.95 25.09 -20.12
C CYS A 380 -12.14 24.14 -20.17
N MET A 381 -11.92 22.87 -19.84
CA MET A 381 -12.97 21.87 -19.76
C MET A 381 -13.98 22.25 -18.68
N TYR A 382 -13.54 22.51 -17.45
CA TYR A 382 -14.43 22.77 -16.31
C TYR A 382 -15.23 24.08 -16.46
N GLN A 383 -14.63 25.11 -17.06
CA GLN A 383 -15.31 26.37 -17.35
C GLN A 383 -16.40 26.24 -18.42
N SER A 384 -16.27 25.27 -19.34
CA SER A 384 -17.23 25.03 -20.42
C SER A 384 -18.49 24.26 -19.98
N LEU A 385 -18.49 23.68 -18.77
CA LEU A 385 -19.57 22.83 -18.29
C LEU A 385 -20.80 23.63 -17.88
N GLY A 386 -21.98 23.07 -18.19
CA GLY A 386 -23.29 23.57 -17.75
C GLY A 386 -23.79 22.93 -16.46
N CYS A 387 -23.24 21.78 -16.07
CA CYS A 387 -23.54 21.07 -14.82
C CYS A 387 -22.25 20.75 -14.05
N VAL A 388 -22.21 21.08 -12.76
CA VAL A 388 -21.04 20.82 -11.90
C VAL A 388 -21.47 20.32 -10.53
N ALA A 389 -20.54 19.73 -9.78
CA ALA A 389 -20.79 19.37 -8.39
C ALA A 389 -21.11 20.63 -7.55
N SER A 390 -22.06 20.52 -6.63
CA SER A 390 -22.38 21.62 -5.72
C SER A 390 -21.20 21.89 -4.78
N PRO A 391 -20.86 23.17 -4.50
CA PRO A 391 -19.81 23.53 -3.53
C PRO A 391 -20.05 22.99 -2.11
N SER A 392 -21.29 22.59 -1.78
CA SER A 392 -21.64 21.98 -0.50
C SER A 392 -21.26 20.49 -0.39
N VAL A 393 -20.83 19.85 -1.49
CA VAL A 393 -20.45 18.44 -1.50
C VAL A 393 -18.97 18.31 -1.14
N ASN A 394 -18.69 17.56 -0.07
CA ASN A 394 -17.33 17.21 0.32
C ASN A 394 -16.70 16.25 -0.68
N GLN A 395 -15.41 16.43 -0.97
CA GLN A 395 -14.66 15.56 -1.90
C GLN A 395 -14.68 14.07 -1.47
N SER A 396 -14.78 13.78 -0.18
CA SER A 396 -14.92 12.41 0.33
C SER A 396 -16.19 11.69 -0.18
N SER A 397 -17.21 12.44 -0.60
CA SER A 397 -18.45 11.92 -1.18
C SER A 397 -18.42 11.81 -2.71
N TYR A 398 -17.33 12.24 -3.37
CA TYR A 398 -17.24 12.17 -4.83
C TYR A 398 -17.23 10.73 -5.34
N GLY A 399 -16.66 9.79 -4.59
CA GLY A 399 -16.65 8.38 -4.96
C GLY A 399 -18.06 7.82 -5.17
N ASP A 400 -19.01 8.16 -4.31
CA ASP A 400 -20.41 7.71 -4.44
C ASP A 400 -21.08 8.32 -5.68
N LEU A 401 -20.80 9.59 -5.97
CA LEU A 401 -21.33 10.26 -7.16
C LEU A 401 -20.71 9.70 -8.45
N PHE A 402 -19.41 9.44 -8.48
CA PHE A 402 -18.77 8.75 -9.60
C PHE A 402 -19.40 7.36 -9.79
N GLY A 403 -19.53 6.57 -8.73
CA GLY A 403 -20.14 5.24 -8.79
C GLY A 403 -21.56 5.26 -9.37
N TYR A 404 -22.37 6.23 -8.95
CA TYR A 404 -23.73 6.41 -9.47
C TYR A 404 -23.72 6.83 -10.95
N VAL A 405 -23.05 7.94 -11.29
CA VAL A 405 -23.14 8.52 -12.64
C VAL A 405 -22.42 7.66 -13.67
N CYS A 406 -21.25 7.09 -13.34
CA CYS A 406 -20.54 6.17 -14.23
C CYS A 406 -21.30 4.85 -14.45
N GLY A 407 -22.16 4.44 -13.49
CA GLY A 407 -23.03 3.28 -13.63
C GLY A 407 -24.24 3.50 -14.55
N LEU A 408 -24.53 4.74 -14.93
CA LEU A 408 -25.60 5.05 -15.89
C LEU A 408 -25.15 4.69 -17.32
N SER A 409 -26.11 4.29 -18.16
CA SER A 409 -25.83 3.88 -19.53
C SER A 409 -25.18 4.99 -20.36
N GLY A 410 -24.22 4.62 -21.22
CA GLY A 410 -23.69 5.51 -22.24
C GLY A 410 -22.28 6.02 -22.00
N ASN A 411 -21.45 5.31 -21.24
CA ASN A 411 -20.00 5.53 -21.19
C ASN A 411 -19.60 6.96 -20.79
N LEU A 412 -20.32 7.53 -19.82
CA LEU A 412 -20.17 8.93 -19.40
C LEU A 412 -18.76 9.25 -18.86
N CYS A 413 -18.06 8.24 -18.36
CA CYS A 413 -16.75 8.37 -17.71
C CYS A 413 -15.55 8.08 -18.64
N ASN A 414 -15.78 7.85 -19.94
CA ASN A 414 -14.69 7.60 -20.89
C ASN A 414 -13.66 8.74 -20.93
N GLY A 415 -14.11 9.99 -20.80
CA GLY A 415 -13.24 11.17 -20.83
C GLY A 415 -12.29 11.29 -19.63
N ILE A 416 -12.55 10.56 -18.54
CA ILE A 416 -11.75 10.60 -17.31
C ILE A 416 -11.14 9.23 -16.95
N THR A 417 -11.36 8.21 -17.78
CA THR A 417 -10.88 6.85 -17.52
C THR A 417 -9.35 6.84 -17.42
N ALA A 418 -8.78 6.13 -16.46
CA ALA A 418 -7.35 5.94 -16.33
C ALA A 418 -7.06 4.47 -16.02
N ASN A 419 -6.77 3.65 -17.02
CA ASN A 419 -6.61 2.22 -16.83
C ASN A 419 -5.27 1.72 -17.38
N GLY A 420 -4.34 1.42 -16.47
CA GLY A 420 -3.00 0.93 -16.78
C GLY A 420 -2.93 -0.48 -17.36
N THR A 421 -3.99 -1.29 -17.18
CA THR A 421 -4.06 -2.64 -17.77
C THR A 421 -4.45 -2.59 -19.25
N THR A 422 -5.36 -1.70 -19.63
CA THR A 422 -5.85 -1.61 -21.02
C THR A 422 -5.11 -0.57 -21.84
N GLY A 423 -4.41 0.37 -21.18
CA GLY A 423 -3.84 1.56 -21.82
C GLY A 423 -4.93 2.55 -22.25
N THR A 424 -6.08 2.54 -21.56
CA THR A 424 -7.20 3.43 -21.88
C THR A 424 -7.13 4.66 -20.97
N TYR A 425 -6.84 5.82 -21.57
CA TYR A 425 -6.76 7.09 -20.86
C TYR A 425 -7.66 8.11 -21.54
N GLY A 426 -8.61 8.65 -20.77
CA GLY A 426 -9.43 9.77 -21.19
C GLY A 426 -8.61 11.06 -21.19
N GLN A 427 -8.97 12.00 -22.07
CA GLN A 427 -8.24 13.26 -22.20
C GLN A 427 -8.23 14.14 -20.93
N TYR A 428 -9.15 13.89 -19.99
CA TYR A 428 -9.26 14.58 -18.72
C TYR A 428 -8.86 13.69 -17.52
N SER A 429 -8.22 12.54 -17.77
CA SER A 429 -7.76 11.62 -16.72
C SER A 429 -6.73 12.25 -15.77
N GLY A 430 -6.02 13.28 -16.23
CA GLY A 430 -5.05 14.04 -15.43
C GLY A 430 -5.65 15.23 -14.65
N CYS A 431 -6.94 15.52 -14.79
CA CYS A 431 -7.60 16.62 -14.06
C CYS A 431 -7.89 16.24 -12.61
N ASN A 432 -8.18 17.23 -11.76
CA ASN A 432 -8.53 16.95 -10.37
C ASN A 432 -9.96 16.35 -10.25
N SER A 433 -10.26 15.76 -9.10
CA SER A 433 -11.52 15.03 -8.90
C SER A 433 -12.77 15.92 -9.02
N THR A 434 -12.70 17.20 -8.66
CA THR A 434 -13.80 18.16 -8.84
C THR A 434 -14.07 18.41 -10.32
N GLU A 435 -13.01 18.61 -11.11
CA GLU A 435 -13.11 18.82 -12.55
C GLU A 435 -13.65 17.57 -13.26
N GLN A 436 -13.11 16.40 -12.93
CA GLN A 436 -13.55 15.11 -13.47
C GLN A 436 -15.01 14.82 -13.15
N LEU A 437 -15.44 15.07 -11.91
CA LEU A 437 -16.84 14.87 -11.51
C LEU A 437 -17.75 15.84 -12.26
N GLY A 438 -17.34 17.11 -12.38
CA GLY A 438 -18.03 18.11 -13.19
C GLY A 438 -18.23 17.60 -14.63
N TYR A 439 -17.16 17.13 -15.27
CA TYR A 439 -17.23 16.59 -16.63
C TYR A 439 -18.30 15.49 -16.76
N VAL A 440 -18.27 14.51 -15.85
CA VAL A 440 -19.19 13.36 -15.88
C VAL A 440 -20.65 13.77 -15.64
N LEU A 441 -20.88 14.68 -14.69
CA LEU A 441 -22.21 15.25 -14.44
C LEU A 441 -22.73 16.03 -15.66
N ASP A 442 -21.88 16.82 -16.31
CA ASP A 442 -22.25 17.53 -17.53
C ASP A 442 -22.55 16.56 -18.67
N GLN A 443 -21.77 15.49 -18.87
CA GLN A 443 -22.07 14.49 -19.90
C GLN A 443 -23.48 13.89 -19.72
N TYR A 444 -23.88 13.61 -18.48
CA TYR A 444 -25.26 13.17 -18.20
C TYR A 444 -26.27 14.28 -18.52
N TYR A 445 -26.05 15.49 -18.01
CA TYR A 445 -26.92 16.64 -18.22
C TYR A 445 -27.18 16.94 -19.71
N GLN A 446 -26.13 16.88 -20.53
CA GLN A 446 -26.19 17.05 -21.99
C GLN A 446 -27.04 15.95 -22.64
N LYS A 447 -26.83 14.68 -22.25
CA LYS A 447 -27.62 13.55 -22.78
C LYS A 447 -29.09 13.60 -22.40
N GLN A 448 -29.42 14.21 -21.26
CA GLN A 448 -30.80 14.43 -20.83
C GLN A 448 -31.41 15.71 -21.43
N GLY A 449 -30.84 16.23 -22.52
CA GLY A 449 -31.37 17.41 -23.21
C GLY A 449 -31.30 18.68 -22.36
N LYS A 450 -30.36 18.77 -21.42
CA LYS A 450 -30.16 19.91 -20.52
C LYS A 450 -31.36 20.24 -19.61
N SER A 451 -32.19 19.24 -19.28
CA SER A 451 -33.27 19.42 -18.29
C SER A 451 -32.72 19.87 -16.93
N ALA A 452 -33.29 20.91 -16.32
CA ALA A 452 -32.84 21.42 -15.03
C ALA A 452 -32.83 20.33 -13.92
N SER A 453 -33.77 19.38 -13.97
CA SER A 453 -33.81 18.26 -13.02
C SER A 453 -32.68 17.24 -13.23
N ALA A 454 -32.08 17.20 -14.41
CA ALA A 454 -30.96 16.30 -14.72
C ALA A 454 -29.63 16.77 -14.12
N CYS A 455 -29.53 18.02 -13.66
CA CYS A 455 -28.38 18.55 -12.93
C CYS A 455 -28.72 18.85 -11.46
N SER A 456 -29.49 17.97 -10.82
CA SER A 456 -29.81 18.08 -9.39
C SER A 456 -29.04 17.06 -8.55
N PHE A 457 -29.11 15.77 -8.91
CA PHE A 457 -28.48 14.67 -8.16
C PHE A 457 -28.76 14.76 -6.64
N SER A 458 -30.03 14.93 -6.28
CA SER A 458 -30.46 15.14 -4.88
C SER A 458 -29.81 16.36 -4.20
N GLY A 459 -29.48 17.39 -4.97
CA GLY A 459 -28.79 18.60 -4.49
C GLY A 459 -27.27 18.52 -4.51
N SER A 460 -26.69 17.39 -4.94
CA SER A 460 -25.25 17.21 -5.05
C SER A 460 -24.64 17.84 -6.31
N ALA A 461 -25.46 18.24 -7.28
CA ALA A 461 -25.03 19.01 -8.45
C ALA A 461 -25.86 20.28 -8.61
N MET A 462 -25.31 21.23 -9.36
CA MET A 462 -25.98 22.47 -9.72
C MET A 462 -25.65 22.90 -11.14
N THR A 463 -26.61 23.55 -11.79
CA THR A 463 -26.37 24.19 -13.08
C THR A 463 -25.49 25.42 -12.91
N LYS A 464 -24.58 25.62 -13.85
CA LYS A 464 -23.71 26.79 -13.94
C LYS A 464 -23.83 27.37 -15.35
N ALA A 465 -23.76 28.70 -15.47
CA ALA A 465 -23.60 29.32 -16.78
C ALA A 465 -22.21 28.96 -17.34
N ALA A 466 -22.19 28.23 -18.45
CA ALA A 466 -20.96 28.00 -19.19
C ALA A 466 -20.38 29.35 -19.58
N THR A 467 -19.17 29.65 -19.10
CA THR A 467 -18.50 30.91 -19.39
C THR A 467 -17.83 30.82 -20.75
N ALA A 468 -17.83 31.91 -21.52
CA ALA A 468 -17.03 31.99 -22.73
C ALA A 468 -15.57 31.65 -22.37
N THR A 469 -15.07 30.58 -22.96
CA THR A 469 -13.76 30.04 -22.62
C THR A 469 -12.66 31.07 -22.91
N ALA A 470 -11.65 31.17 -22.03
CA ALA A 470 -10.49 32.05 -22.25
C ALA A 470 -9.85 31.83 -23.64
N SER A 471 -9.14 32.85 -24.14
CA SER A 471 -8.46 32.76 -25.44
C SER A 471 -7.53 31.55 -25.49
N GLY A 472 -7.72 30.68 -26.49
CA GLY A 472 -6.94 29.45 -26.68
C GLY A 472 -7.60 28.15 -26.20
N CYS A 473 -8.69 28.20 -25.43
CA CYS A 473 -9.37 26.97 -24.98
C CYS A 473 -9.98 26.13 -26.11
N ALA A 474 -10.52 26.75 -27.16
CA ALA A 474 -11.05 26.01 -28.31
C ALA A 474 -9.98 25.13 -29.00
N ALA A 475 -8.74 25.64 -29.08
CA ALA A 475 -7.61 24.88 -29.62
C ALA A 475 -7.21 23.73 -28.68
N ARG A 476 -7.16 23.96 -27.36
CA ARG A 476 -6.83 22.92 -26.37
C ARG A 476 -7.86 21.80 -26.30
N LEU A 477 -9.15 22.14 -26.33
CA LEU A 477 -10.23 21.15 -26.30
C LEU A 477 -10.29 20.33 -27.59
N SER A 478 -10.04 20.95 -28.75
CA SER A 478 -10.00 20.24 -30.03
C SER A 478 -8.78 19.34 -30.17
N SER A 479 -7.59 19.75 -29.71
CA SER A 479 -6.39 18.90 -29.72
C SER A 479 -6.53 17.70 -28.77
N ALA A 480 -7.11 17.90 -27.58
CA ALA A 480 -7.43 16.83 -26.65
C ALA A 480 -8.38 15.78 -27.28
N SER A 481 -9.42 16.26 -27.97
CA SER A 481 -10.39 15.40 -28.66
C SER A 481 -9.77 14.60 -29.81
N ALA A 482 -8.81 15.20 -30.53
CA ALA A 482 -8.08 14.53 -31.60
C ALA A 482 -7.09 13.46 -31.07
N ALA A 483 -6.44 13.74 -29.93
CA ALA A 483 -5.54 12.79 -29.27
C ALA A 483 -6.30 11.58 -28.70
N ALA A 484 -7.54 11.76 -28.24
CA ALA A 484 -8.39 10.66 -27.80
C ALA A 484 -8.84 9.71 -28.94
N GLY A 485 -8.89 10.21 -30.19
CA GLY A 485 -9.29 9.44 -31.37
C GLY A 485 -8.17 8.60 -32.03
N SER A 486 -6.90 8.89 -31.74
CA SER A 486 -5.76 8.21 -32.39
C SER A 486 -5.26 6.97 -31.66
N GLY A 487 -5.78 6.65 -30.48
CA GLY A 487 -5.43 5.47 -29.69
C GLY A 487 -5.92 4.12 -30.25
N GLY A 488 -6.53 4.12 -31.45
CA GLY A 488 -7.22 2.96 -32.01
C GLY A 488 -7.04 2.79 -33.52
N SER A 489 -5.82 2.90 -34.06
CA SER A 489 -5.53 2.38 -35.40
C SER A 489 -4.03 2.22 -35.62
N GLY A 490 -3.54 0.98 -35.48
CA GLY A 490 -2.29 0.58 -36.10
C GLY A 490 -2.41 0.81 -37.61
N ALA A 491 -1.51 1.62 -38.15
CA ALA A 491 -1.40 1.87 -39.58
C ALA A 491 -1.16 0.53 -40.31
N ALA A 492 -2.19 0.01 -40.98
CA ALA A 492 -2.01 -1.03 -41.97
C ALA A 492 -1.32 -0.40 -43.18
N ALA A 493 -0.01 -0.66 -43.32
CA ALA A 493 0.73 -0.37 -44.53
C ALA A 493 0.10 -1.14 -45.70
N THR A 494 -0.51 -0.42 -46.63
CA THR A 494 -0.93 -0.93 -47.92
C THR A 494 0.28 -1.45 -48.69
N SER A 495 0.36 -2.78 -48.87
CA SER A 495 1.14 -3.39 -49.95
C SER A 495 0.22 -4.25 -50.80
N SER A 496 0.24 -3.97 -52.09
CA SER A 496 -0.61 -4.56 -53.10
C SER A 496 0.04 -5.76 -53.79
N LYS A 497 -0.82 -6.73 -54.15
CA LYS A 497 -0.70 -7.77 -55.19
C LYS A 497 -0.16 -9.17 -54.80
N GLY A 498 -1.09 -10.13 -54.78
CA GLY A 498 -1.13 -11.21 -55.77
C GLY A 498 -0.94 -12.64 -55.26
N ALA A 499 -2.02 -13.44 -55.23
CA ALA A 499 -1.92 -14.90 -55.34
C ALA A 499 -3.25 -15.52 -55.82
N ALA A 500 -3.16 -16.37 -56.85
CA ALA A 500 -4.22 -17.20 -57.42
C ALA A 500 -4.38 -18.54 -56.64
N PRO A 501 -5.45 -19.33 -56.87
CA PRO A 501 -5.97 -20.32 -55.92
C PRO A 501 -5.47 -21.75 -56.16
N ILE A 502 -5.49 -22.60 -55.12
CA ILE A 502 -5.34 -24.07 -55.26
C ILE A 502 -6.39 -24.81 -54.42
N THR A 503 -6.78 -25.93 -54.99
CA THR A 503 -7.88 -26.90 -54.85
C THR A 503 -7.93 -27.75 -53.57
N LYS A 504 -9.15 -28.26 -53.31
CA LYS A 504 -9.52 -29.30 -52.32
C LYS A 504 -9.00 -30.70 -52.69
N VAL A 505 -8.75 -31.54 -51.68
CA VAL A 505 -8.86 -33.02 -51.75
C VAL A 505 -9.43 -33.57 -50.42
N ALA A 506 -10.40 -34.49 -50.53
CA ALA A 506 -10.98 -35.35 -49.47
C ALA A 506 -10.09 -36.60 -49.28
N GLY A 507 -9.88 -37.23 -48.12
CA GLY A 507 -10.80 -37.83 -47.14
C GLY A 507 -10.29 -39.27 -46.86
N PHE A 508 -10.44 -39.81 -45.64
CA PHE A 508 -10.94 -41.17 -45.31
C PHE A 508 -10.72 -41.56 -43.84
N ASP A 509 -11.68 -42.37 -43.39
CA ASP A 509 -12.17 -42.72 -42.06
C ASP A 509 -11.50 -43.98 -41.47
N LEU A 510 -11.53 -44.15 -40.15
CA LEU A 510 -11.41 -45.46 -39.46
C LEU A 510 -11.89 -45.34 -38.00
N GLY A 511 -13.18 -45.07 -37.81
CA GLY A 511 -13.91 -45.44 -36.60
C GLY A 511 -14.52 -46.84 -36.77
N LEU A 512 -14.41 -47.69 -35.73
CA LEU A 512 -15.39 -48.71 -35.31
C LEU A 512 -14.78 -49.74 -34.34
N VAL A 513 -14.37 -49.30 -33.13
CA VAL A 513 -14.35 -50.17 -31.93
C VAL A 513 -14.83 -49.43 -30.66
N TRP A 514 -15.06 -48.11 -30.71
CA TRP A 514 -15.40 -47.30 -29.52
C TRP A 514 -16.88 -46.91 -29.36
N ALA A 515 -17.77 -47.34 -30.27
CA ALA A 515 -19.17 -46.90 -30.28
C ALA A 515 -20.10 -47.68 -29.32
N GLY A 516 -19.68 -48.85 -28.81
CA GLY A 516 -20.53 -49.70 -27.96
C GLY A 516 -20.63 -49.27 -26.50
N LEU A 517 -19.58 -48.65 -25.94
CA LEU A 517 -19.53 -48.30 -24.51
C LEU A 517 -20.09 -46.90 -24.20
N ILE A 518 -20.15 -46.01 -25.20
CA ILE A 518 -20.62 -44.62 -25.03
C ILE A 518 -22.16 -44.54 -25.04
N LEU A 519 -22.84 -45.43 -25.76
CA LEU A 519 -24.30 -45.40 -25.86
C LEU A 519 -25.03 -45.89 -24.59
N GLN A 520 -24.40 -46.78 -23.79
CA GLN A 520 -25.00 -47.22 -22.52
C GLN A 520 -24.80 -46.22 -21.38
N ILE A 521 -23.69 -45.45 -21.38
CA ILE A 521 -23.46 -44.38 -20.41
C ILE A 521 -24.36 -43.18 -20.73
N ALA A 522 -24.48 -42.81 -22.01
CA ALA A 522 -25.35 -41.70 -22.43
C ALA A 522 -26.85 -41.92 -22.12
N LEU A 523 -27.34 -43.17 -22.16
CA LEU A 523 -28.73 -43.46 -21.82
C LEU A 523 -29.01 -43.36 -20.31
N ILE A 524 -28.04 -43.74 -19.46
CA ILE A 524 -28.17 -43.63 -18.01
C ILE A 524 -28.05 -42.16 -17.57
N SER A 525 -27.12 -41.39 -18.17
CA SER A 525 -27.00 -39.95 -17.94
C SER A 525 -28.23 -39.14 -18.41
N ALA A 526 -28.85 -39.53 -19.53
CA ALA A 526 -30.05 -38.87 -20.05
C ALA A 526 -31.30 -39.13 -19.18
N LEU A 527 -31.39 -40.31 -18.54
CA LEU A 527 -32.49 -40.64 -17.62
C LEU A 527 -32.38 -39.90 -16.27
N GLU A 528 -31.16 -39.66 -15.75
CA GLU A 528 -30.96 -38.82 -14.56
C GLU A 528 -31.15 -37.32 -14.85
N SER A 529 -30.77 -36.85 -16.04
CA SER A 529 -30.94 -35.46 -16.47
C SER A 529 -32.43 -35.05 -16.59
N ALA A 530 -33.27 -35.96 -17.08
CA ALA A 530 -34.70 -35.71 -17.24
C ALA A 530 -35.48 -35.73 -15.90
N ALA A 531 -34.96 -36.42 -14.88
CA ALA A 531 -35.55 -36.45 -13.54
C ALA A 531 -35.27 -35.15 -12.76
N MET A 532 -34.06 -34.59 -12.86
CA MET A 532 -33.70 -33.31 -12.23
C MET A 532 -34.40 -32.09 -12.85
N GLU A 533 -34.68 -32.11 -14.15
CA GLU A 533 -35.35 -30.98 -14.83
C GLU A 533 -36.83 -30.84 -14.42
N LYS A 534 -37.48 -31.96 -14.05
CA LYS A 534 -38.88 -31.98 -13.60
C LYS A 534 -39.07 -31.45 -12.17
N GLU A 535 -38.13 -31.73 -11.27
CA GLU A 535 -38.18 -31.22 -9.89
C GLU A 535 -37.75 -29.74 -9.78
N GLY A 536 -36.77 -29.31 -10.59
CA GLY A 536 -36.32 -27.91 -10.64
C GLY A 536 -37.43 -26.95 -11.10
N ARG A 537 -38.22 -27.33 -12.10
CA ARG A 537 -39.35 -26.50 -12.59
C ARG A 537 -40.48 -26.34 -11.56
N VAL A 538 -40.70 -27.35 -10.70
CA VAL A 538 -41.71 -27.29 -9.63
C VAL A 538 -41.25 -26.34 -8.51
N ILE A 539 -39.97 -26.36 -8.15
CA ILE A 539 -39.38 -25.46 -7.15
C ILE A 539 -39.36 -24.01 -7.64
N ILE A 540 -39.00 -23.78 -8.91
CA ILE A 540 -39.02 -22.43 -9.52
C ILE A 540 -40.44 -21.87 -9.57
N ALA A 541 -41.45 -22.69 -9.90
CA ALA A 541 -42.85 -22.27 -9.89
C ALA A 541 -43.34 -21.90 -8.46
N ALA A 542 -42.92 -22.67 -7.43
CA ALA A 542 -43.26 -22.39 -6.04
C ALA A 542 -42.61 -21.11 -5.50
N ILE A 543 -41.34 -20.85 -5.85
CA ILE A 543 -40.63 -19.63 -5.48
C ILE A 543 -41.23 -18.40 -6.18
N ARG A 544 -41.61 -18.53 -7.45
CA ARG A 544 -42.26 -17.47 -8.23
C ARG A 544 -43.61 -17.08 -7.62
N GLU A 545 -44.38 -18.06 -7.17
CA GLU A 545 -45.67 -17.81 -6.51
C GLU A 545 -45.50 -17.17 -5.12
N PHE A 546 -44.50 -17.60 -4.35
CA PHE A 546 -44.15 -16.98 -3.07
C PHE A 546 -43.66 -15.53 -3.22
N ALA A 547 -42.85 -15.26 -4.25
CA ALA A 547 -42.35 -13.91 -4.56
C ALA A 547 -43.48 -12.99 -5.03
N ARG A 548 -44.42 -13.48 -5.86
CA ARG A 548 -45.64 -12.73 -6.23
C ARG A 548 -46.45 -12.33 -5.02
N GLN A 549 -46.70 -13.25 -4.08
CA GLN A 549 -47.48 -12.97 -2.87
C GLN A 549 -46.81 -11.93 -1.95
N ARG A 550 -45.47 -11.85 -1.94
CA ARG A 550 -44.72 -10.88 -1.12
C ARG A 550 -44.51 -9.51 -1.79
N LEU A 551 -44.42 -9.46 -3.13
CA LEU A 551 -44.16 -8.22 -3.88
C LEU A 551 -45.43 -7.44 -4.23
N ARG A 552 -46.54 -8.14 -4.47
CA ARG A 552 -47.84 -7.54 -4.83
C ARG A 552 -48.40 -6.56 -3.79
N PRO A 553 -48.26 -6.80 -2.46
CA PRO A 553 -48.66 -5.82 -1.44
C PRO A 553 -47.71 -4.61 -1.35
N LYS A 554 -46.44 -4.76 -1.74
CA LYS A 554 -45.42 -3.70 -1.65
C LYS A 554 -45.41 -2.77 -2.87
N PHE A 555 -45.85 -3.25 -4.03
CA PHE A 555 -45.87 -2.48 -5.28
C PHE A 555 -47.21 -2.64 -6.02
N PRO A 556 -48.33 -2.09 -5.49
CA PRO A 556 -49.67 -2.34 -6.00
C PRO A 556 -49.96 -1.71 -7.38
N TYR A 557 -49.09 -0.82 -7.86
CA TYR A 557 -49.25 -0.09 -9.12
C TYR A 557 -48.54 -0.74 -10.32
N LEU A 558 -47.77 -1.80 -10.09
CA LEU A 558 -46.97 -2.45 -11.13
C LEU A 558 -47.84 -3.45 -11.94
N PRO A 559 -47.92 -3.36 -13.29
CA PRO A 559 -48.69 -4.28 -14.10
C PRO A 559 -48.16 -5.73 -14.00
N GLN A 560 -49.06 -6.70 -13.84
CA GLN A 560 -48.72 -8.14 -13.74
C GLN A 560 -47.72 -8.64 -14.82
N PRO A 561 -47.82 -8.24 -16.11
CA PRO A 561 -46.91 -8.71 -17.14
C PRO A 561 -45.45 -8.24 -16.98
N GLU A 562 -45.20 -7.09 -16.33
CA GLU A 562 -43.83 -6.61 -16.08
C GLU A 562 -43.20 -7.29 -14.88
N LEU A 563 -43.99 -7.61 -13.85
CA LEU A 563 -43.54 -8.36 -12.70
C LEU A 563 -43.12 -9.78 -13.09
N ASP A 564 -43.86 -10.42 -13.99
CA ASP A 564 -43.51 -11.75 -14.52
C ASP A 564 -42.22 -11.72 -15.35
N LYS A 565 -41.98 -10.68 -16.16
CA LYS A 565 -40.71 -10.50 -16.89
C LYS A 565 -39.48 -10.35 -16.00
N ILE A 566 -39.62 -9.68 -14.86
CA ILE A 566 -38.52 -9.53 -13.88
C ILE A 566 -38.22 -10.87 -13.20
N LEU A 567 -39.26 -11.62 -12.86
CA LEU A 567 -39.13 -12.94 -12.26
C LEU A 567 -38.55 -13.97 -13.24
N ASP A 568 -38.89 -13.90 -14.53
CA ASP A 568 -38.31 -14.76 -15.57
C ASP A 568 -36.79 -14.50 -15.73
N LYS A 569 -36.33 -13.24 -15.74
CA LYS A 569 -34.90 -12.92 -15.78
C LYS A 569 -34.10 -13.46 -14.59
N ILE A 570 -34.69 -13.50 -13.39
CA ILE A 570 -34.06 -14.05 -12.19
C ILE A 570 -34.01 -15.58 -12.25
N SER A 571 -35.03 -16.19 -12.87
CA SER A 571 -35.12 -17.64 -13.07
C SER A 571 -34.01 -18.13 -14.02
N ASP A 572 -33.78 -17.40 -15.12
CA ASP A 572 -32.79 -17.74 -16.14
C ASP A 572 -31.35 -17.67 -15.59
N LEU A 573 -31.06 -16.66 -14.76
CA LEU A 573 -29.79 -16.54 -14.01
C LEU A 573 -29.52 -17.72 -13.07
N GLN A 574 -30.57 -18.33 -12.51
CA GLN A 574 -30.47 -19.51 -11.65
C GLN A 574 -30.25 -20.80 -12.45
N VAL A 575 -30.82 -20.90 -13.65
CA VAL A 575 -30.60 -22.04 -14.56
C VAL A 575 -29.17 -22.04 -15.09
N ASP A 576 -28.63 -20.88 -15.45
CA ASP A 576 -27.21 -20.73 -15.84
C ASP A 576 -26.26 -21.09 -14.69
N PHE A 577 -26.62 -20.72 -13.45
CA PHE A 577 -25.87 -21.13 -12.26
C PHE A 577 -25.92 -22.65 -12.04
N LEU A 578 -27.08 -23.29 -12.17
CA LEU A 578 -27.22 -24.75 -12.04
C LEU A 578 -26.46 -25.50 -13.15
N ASN A 579 -26.48 -24.99 -14.38
CA ASN A 579 -25.72 -25.53 -15.52
C ASN A 579 -24.19 -25.34 -15.37
N SER A 580 -23.75 -24.40 -14.53
CA SER A 580 -22.34 -24.21 -14.19
C SER A 580 -21.83 -25.14 -13.08
N ILE A 581 -22.72 -25.84 -12.36
CA ILE A 581 -22.36 -26.73 -11.24
C ILE A 581 -21.40 -27.85 -11.64
N PRO A 582 -21.56 -28.57 -12.77
CA PRO A 582 -20.61 -29.62 -13.17
C PRO A 582 -19.20 -29.08 -13.44
N ALA A 583 -19.08 -27.85 -13.97
CA ALA A 583 -17.79 -27.18 -14.17
C ALA A 583 -17.18 -26.69 -12.84
N ILE A 584 -18.01 -26.26 -11.90
CA ILE A 584 -17.60 -25.89 -10.53
C ILE A 584 -17.16 -27.13 -9.74
N GLU A 585 -17.86 -28.26 -9.87
CA GLU A 585 -17.50 -29.54 -9.24
C GLU A 585 -16.22 -30.14 -9.83
N ALA A 586 -16.02 -30.02 -11.15
CA ALA A 586 -14.75 -30.36 -11.80
C ALA A 586 -13.59 -29.48 -11.31
N SER A 587 -13.85 -28.22 -10.92
CA SER A 587 -12.84 -27.35 -10.30
C SER A 587 -12.60 -27.69 -8.81
N LYS A 588 -13.63 -28.10 -8.07
CA LYS A 588 -13.53 -28.53 -6.66
C LYS A 588 -12.75 -29.83 -6.48
N ALA A 589 -12.74 -30.70 -7.49
CA ALA A 589 -11.95 -31.94 -7.48
C ALA A 589 -10.44 -31.71 -7.58
N ARG A 590 -10.00 -30.48 -7.88
CA ARG A 590 -8.58 -30.09 -7.86
C ARG A 590 -8.35 -29.16 -6.67
N SER A 591 -7.64 -29.69 -5.67
CA SER A 591 -7.10 -29.05 -4.44
C SER A 591 -8.07 -28.84 -3.25
N ASN A 592 -8.04 -29.80 -2.31
CA ASN A 592 -8.48 -29.62 -0.92
C ASN A 592 -7.25 -29.27 -0.05
N PHE A 593 -7.32 -28.30 0.86
CA PHE A 593 -6.19 -27.96 1.74
C PHE A 593 -5.77 -29.15 2.62
N PHE A 594 -6.72 -29.99 3.03
CA PHE A 594 -6.47 -31.25 3.74
C PHE A 594 -5.99 -32.40 2.84
N SER A 595 -5.95 -32.23 1.53
CA SER A 595 -5.25 -33.18 0.64
C SER A 595 -3.75 -32.91 0.53
N LEU A 596 -3.26 -31.79 1.08
CA LEU A 596 -1.84 -31.51 1.18
C LEU A 596 -1.15 -32.45 2.20
N PRO A 597 0.09 -32.88 1.93
CA PRO A 597 0.93 -33.60 2.89
C PRO A 597 1.05 -32.83 4.22
N ALA A 598 1.13 -33.57 5.34
CA ALA A 598 1.12 -32.97 6.67
C ALA A 598 2.26 -31.96 6.90
N GLU A 599 3.43 -32.20 6.31
CA GLU A 599 4.60 -31.32 6.38
C GLU A 599 4.34 -29.95 5.72
N LEU A 600 3.69 -29.95 4.55
CA LEU A 600 3.31 -28.72 3.84
C LEU A 600 2.23 -27.94 4.59
N ARG A 601 1.27 -28.64 5.20
CA ARG A 601 0.26 -27.99 6.05
C ARG A 601 0.91 -27.34 7.27
N ASN A 602 1.88 -28.01 7.90
CA ASN A 602 2.58 -27.49 9.08
C ASN A 602 3.41 -26.23 8.76
N ASN A 603 4.11 -26.19 7.62
CA ASN A 603 4.82 -24.98 7.17
C ASN A 603 3.87 -23.81 6.89
N ILE A 604 2.70 -24.08 6.29
CA ILE A 604 1.68 -23.05 6.04
C ILE A 604 1.09 -22.54 7.37
N TYR A 605 0.88 -23.43 8.35
CA TYR A 605 0.42 -23.05 9.68
C TYR A 605 1.46 -22.21 10.43
N GLU A 606 2.74 -22.56 10.35
CA GLU A 606 3.86 -21.82 10.96
C GLU A 606 3.98 -20.40 10.38
N LEU A 607 3.92 -20.27 9.05
CA LEU A 607 3.93 -18.97 8.36
C LEU A 607 2.72 -18.10 8.71
N ALA A 608 1.55 -18.70 8.87
CA ALA A 608 0.33 -17.98 9.21
C ALA A 608 0.23 -17.58 10.70
N LEU A 609 0.99 -18.24 11.59
CA LEU A 609 1.06 -17.92 13.03
C LEU A 609 2.15 -16.88 13.35
N LEU A 610 3.11 -16.64 12.45
CA LEU A 610 4.28 -15.77 12.69
C LEU A 610 4.07 -14.27 12.41
N LYS A 611 2.83 -13.79 12.20
CA LYS A 611 2.55 -12.35 12.07
C LYS A 611 1.43 -11.89 13.00
N ASN A 612 1.81 -11.44 14.20
CA ASN A 612 1.58 -10.06 14.65
C ASN A 612 2.45 -9.70 15.87
N PHE A 613 3.17 -8.60 15.71
CA PHE A 613 4.00 -7.89 16.68
C PHE A 613 3.18 -7.37 17.86
N ASP A 614 3.66 -7.57 19.10
CA ASP A 614 3.84 -6.47 20.04
C ASP A 614 4.88 -6.88 21.11
N ALA A 615 6.12 -6.43 20.91
CA ALA A 615 7.19 -6.56 21.88
C ALA A 615 7.08 -5.40 22.87
N ARG A 616 6.28 -5.57 23.92
CA ARG A 616 6.49 -4.87 25.20
C ARG A 616 6.34 -5.86 26.34
N GLU A 617 7.37 -5.84 27.17
CA GLU A 617 7.58 -6.62 28.40
C GLU A 617 7.93 -8.10 28.17
N GLY A 618 9.22 -8.38 28.34
CA GLY A 618 9.75 -9.73 28.37
C GLY A 618 9.15 -10.52 29.52
N GLN A 619 8.64 -11.70 29.18
CA GLN A 619 8.86 -12.97 29.87
C GLN A 619 8.19 -14.07 29.03
N GLY A 620 8.93 -15.13 28.75
CA GLY A 620 8.50 -16.18 27.83
C GLY A 620 7.37 -17.03 28.39
N ILE A 621 6.34 -17.28 27.58
CA ILE A 621 5.49 -18.46 27.65
C ILE A 621 5.11 -18.88 26.23
N THR A 622 5.56 -20.06 25.82
CA THR A 622 5.06 -20.80 24.66
C THR A 622 3.62 -21.26 24.91
N GLN A 623 2.62 -20.63 24.28
CA GLN A 623 1.35 -21.20 23.72
C GLN A 623 0.46 -20.07 23.13
N PRO A 624 -0.30 -20.31 22.04
CA PRO A 624 -1.02 -19.26 21.31
C PRO A 624 -2.35 -18.92 21.99
N ALA A 625 -2.37 -17.86 22.80
CA ALA A 625 -3.60 -17.27 23.34
C ALA A 625 -3.77 -15.83 22.82
N ILE A 626 -4.78 -15.60 22.00
CA ILE A 626 -5.15 -14.26 21.49
C ILE A 626 -5.63 -13.40 22.69
N ARG A 627 -4.91 -12.32 23.02
CA ARG A 627 -5.27 -11.36 24.07
C ARG A 627 -6.10 -10.19 23.48
N LEU A 628 -7.27 -9.91 24.06
CA LEU A 628 -8.05 -8.70 23.77
C LEU A 628 -7.86 -7.69 24.91
N PHE A 629 -7.12 -6.61 24.67
CA PHE A 629 -6.95 -5.52 25.64
C PHE A 629 -8.12 -4.53 25.60
N ALA A 630 -8.53 -4.03 26.77
CA ALA A 630 -9.49 -2.94 26.90
C ALA A 630 -8.87 -1.78 27.71
N THR A 631 -8.58 -0.67 27.05
CA THR A 631 -8.50 0.65 27.68
C THR A 631 -9.51 1.58 27.02
N SER A 632 -10.18 2.39 27.84
CA SER A 632 -11.36 3.20 27.52
C SER A 632 -11.09 4.44 26.66
N ARG A 633 -10.02 4.43 25.87
CA ARG A 633 -9.82 5.36 24.76
C ARG A 633 -9.16 4.54 23.67
N LEU A 634 -9.90 4.23 22.61
CA LEU A 634 -9.43 4.01 21.24
C LEU A 634 -10.59 3.50 20.38
N ARG A 635 -10.95 4.29 19.36
CA ARG A 635 -11.44 3.79 18.08
C ARG A 635 -10.33 2.89 17.50
N TYR A 636 -10.67 1.96 16.60
CA TYR A 636 -9.84 0.92 15.98
C TYR A 636 -9.96 -0.47 16.63
N LEU A 637 -11.05 -1.16 16.26
CA LEU A 637 -11.03 -2.61 16.10
C LEU A 637 -10.57 -2.89 14.66
N ARG A 638 -9.27 -3.16 14.44
CA ARG A 638 -8.83 -3.96 13.30
C ARG A 638 -8.74 -5.40 13.79
N GLU A 639 -9.75 -6.20 13.48
CA GLU A 639 -9.73 -7.65 13.70
C GLU A 639 -8.68 -8.27 12.75
N THR A 640 -7.56 -8.72 13.30
CA THR A 640 -6.50 -9.41 12.54
C THR A 640 -6.90 -10.87 12.33
N ASN A 641 -7.60 -11.14 11.21
CA ASN A 641 -7.71 -12.50 10.71
C ASN A 641 -6.34 -12.95 10.16
N PRO A 642 -5.80 -14.12 10.55
CA PRO A 642 -4.63 -14.70 9.91
C PRO A 642 -4.76 -14.62 8.39
N PRO A 643 -3.70 -14.24 7.65
CA PRO A 643 -3.76 -14.07 6.20
C PRO A 643 -4.37 -15.28 5.47
N LEU A 644 -4.16 -16.48 6.02
CA LEU A 644 -4.72 -17.73 5.49
C LEU A 644 -6.26 -17.75 5.44
N LEU A 645 -6.96 -17.09 6.37
CA LEU A 645 -8.42 -17.00 6.41
C LEU A 645 -9.01 -15.94 5.48
N LEU A 646 -8.15 -15.16 4.83
CA LEU A 646 -8.50 -14.13 3.87
C LEU A 646 -8.26 -14.59 2.41
N THR A 647 -7.73 -15.80 2.21
CA THR A 647 -7.33 -16.32 0.90
C THR A 647 -8.53 -16.66 0.01
N CYS A 648 -9.38 -17.59 0.43
CA CYS A 648 -10.62 -17.92 -0.27
C CYS A 648 -11.66 -18.51 0.70
N LYS A 649 -12.93 -18.54 0.28
CA LYS A 649 -14.04 -19.02 1.11
C LYS A 649 -13.84 -20.46 1.59
N GLN A 650 -13.32 -21.34 0.74
CA GLN A 650 -13.11 -22.75 1.06
C GLN A 650 -11.99 -22.95 2.10
N ILE A 651 -10.81 -22.36 1.88
CA ILE A 651 -9.68 -22.41 2.84
C ILE A 651 -10.08 -21.74 4.16
N ARG A 652 -10.84 -20.63 4.09
CA ARG A 652 -11.40 -19.98 5.27
C ARG A 652 -12.28 -20.95 6.05
N GLU A 653 -13.27 -21.60 5.43
CA GLU A 653 -14.18 -22.55 6.09
C GLU A 653 -13.44 -23.78 6.67
N GLU A 654 -12.40 -24.25 5.99
CA GLU A 654 -11.56 -25.38 6.40
C GLU A 654 -10.60 -25.03 7.56
N ALA A 655 -10.04 -23.82 7.59
CA ALA A 655 -9.07 -23.38 8.59
C ALA A 655 -9.68 -22.60 9.77
N LEU A 656 -10.88 -22.03 9.63
CA LEU A 656 -11.59 -21.29 10.70
C LEU A 656 -11.67 -22.06 12.02
N PRO A 657 -12.02 -23.36 12.02
CA PRO A 657 -12.10 -24.11 13.26
C PRO A 657 -10.71 -24.26 13.91
N VAL A 658 -9.64 -24.36 13.13
CA VAL A 658 -8.29 -24.56 13.68
C VAL A 658 -7.79 -23.30 14.40
N TYR A 659 -8.00 -22.12 13.82
CA TYR A 659 -7.52 -20.84 14.39
C TYR A 659 -8.40 -20.27 15.50
N TYR A 660 -9.73 -20.51 15.47
CA TYR A 660 -10.66 -19.79 16.34
C TYR A 660 -11.55 -20.67 17.23
N SER A 661 -11.48 -22.01 17.16
CA SER A 661 -12.52 -22.83 17.79
C SER A 661 -12.31 -23.26 19.24
N ASN A 662 -11.24 -22.87 19.94
CA ASN A 662 -10.97 -23.53 21.23
C ASN A 662 -11.16 -22.66 22.47
N ILE A 663 -10.88 -21.34 22.42
CA ILE A 663 -10.91 -20.48 23.61
C ILE A 663 -11.41 -19.06 23.28
N PHE A 664 -12.39 -18.54 24.02
CA PHE A 664 -12.81 -17.13 23.96
C PHE A 664 -12.43 -16.40 25.24
N VAL A 665 -11.72 -15.27 25.10
CA VAL A 665 -11.25 -14.46 26.24
C VAL A 665 -11.91 -13.08 26.20
N VAL A 666 -12.57 -12.68 27.29
CA VAL A 666 -13.02 -11.29 27.49
C VAL A 666 -12.44 -10.72 28.77
N GLN A 667 -11.85 -9.54 28.66
CA GLN A 667 -11.26 -8.81 29.77
C GLN A 667 -12.16 -7.63 30.19
N HIS A 668 -12.52 -7.58 31.47
CA HIS A 668 -13.14 -6.40 32.09
C HIS A 668 -12.12 -5.69 32.98
N ARG A 669 -11.93 -4.39 32.74
CA ARG A 669 -11.08 -3.52 33.56
C ARG A 669 -11.96 -2.54 34.31
N VAL A 670 -11.91 -2.58 35.64
CA VAL A 670 -12.62 -1.62 36.50
C VAL A 670 -11.75 -0.37 36.68
N PRO A 671 -12.20 0.81 36.24
CA PRO A 671 -11.40 2.04 36.38
C PRO A 671 -11.30 2.51 37.84
N ASP A 672 -10.15 3.09 38.19
CA ASP A 672 -9.75 3.55 39.54
C ASP A 672 -10.74 4.54 40.22
N ARG A 673 -11.64 5.19 39.46
CA ARG A 673 -12.57 6.22 39.96
C ARG A 673 -13.98 5.74 40.30
N SER A 674 -14.32 4.46 40.13
CA SER A 674 -15.69 3.97 40.38
C SER A 674 -15.98 3.60 41.85
N TRP A 675 -15.01 3.75 42.76
CA TRP A 675 -15.12 3.23 44.13
C TRP A 675 -15.79 4.19 45.12
N ASP A 676 -15.91 5.48 44.79
CA ASP A 676 -16.57 6.48 45.65
C ASP A 676 -18.11 6.40 45.60
N SER A 677 -18.69 5.44 44.87
CA SER A 677 -20.14 5.38 44.57
C SER A 677 -20.82 4.04 44.89
N GLY A 678 -20.19 3.19 45.70
CA GLY A 678 -20.75 1.92 46.16
C GLY A 678 -20.34 0.70 45.32
N PRO A 679 -21.01 -0.46 45.49
CA PRO A 679 -20.57 -1.73 44.89
C PRO A 679 -20.53 -1.66 43.36
N VAL A 680 -19.33 -1.89 42.81
CA VAL A 680 -19.09 -1.89 41.36
C VAL A 680 -19.85 -3.05 40.71
N ARG A 681 -20.85 -2.72 39.89
CA ARG A 681 -21.59 -3.71 39.09
C ARG A 681 -20.91 -3.91 37.74
N ILE A 682 -20.39 -5.11 37.49
CA ILE A 682 -19.86 -5.49 36.17
C ILE A 682 -21.04 -5.75 35.23
N ASN A 683 -21.18 -4.91 34.18
CA ASN A 683 -22.24 -5.06 33.20
C ASN A 683 -21.84 -6.05 32.10
N PHE A 684 -22.48 -7.23 32.11
CA PHE A 684 -22.22 -8.30 31.15
C PHE A 684 -22.98 -8.18 29.83
N ALA A 685 -23.87 -7.19 29.64
CA ALA A 685 -24.67 -7.04 28.41
C ALA A 685 -23.80 -6.89 27.15
N ASN A 686 -22.75 -6.09 27.23
CA ASN A 686 -21.78 -5.92 26.14
C ASN A 686 -20.98 -7.21 25.88
N THR A 687 -20.66 -7.96 26.94
CA THR A 687 -19.97 -9.25 26.83
C THR A 687 -20.84 -10.28 26.11
N ARG A 688 -22.13 -10.31 26.43
CA ARG A 688 -23.12 -11.18 25.80
C ARG A 688 -23.22 -10.89 24.29
N GLN A 689 -23.28 -9.63 23.91
CA GLN A 689 -23.33 -9.23 22.49
C GLN A 689 -22.05 -9.62 21.74
N LYS A 690 -20.87 -9.47 22.37
CA LYS A 690 -19.59 -9.87 21.79
C LYS A 690 -19.45 -11.38 21.63
N LEU A 691 -19.88 -12.15 22.64
CA LEU A 691 -19.88 -13.60 22.57
C LEU A 691 -20.82 -14.11 21.48
N ALA A 692 -22.02 -13.52 21.35
CA ALA A 692 -22.96 -13.88 20.29
C ALA A 692 -22.38 -13.61 18.89
N LYS A 693 -21.71 -12.46 18.70
CA LYS A 693 -21.02 -12.12 17.44
C LYS A 693 -19.87 -13.08 17.12
N TRP A 694 -19.10 -13.49 18.13
CA TRP A 694 -18.00 -14.46 17.96
C TRP A 694 -18.53 -15.87 17.65
N LEU A 695 -19.57 -16.33 18.34
CA LEU A 695 -20.21 -17.62 18.04
C LEU A 695 -20.83 -17.62 16.63
N SER A 696 -21.41 -16.50 16.19
CA SER A 696 -21.91 -16.37 14.83
C SER A 696 -20.79 -16.36 13.79
N SER A 697 -19.60 -15.84 14.12
CA SER A 697 -18.47 -15.77 13.19
C SER A 697 -17.77 -17.11 13.00
N ILE A 698 -17.73 -17.99 14.02
CA ILE A 698 -17.20 -19.36 13.90
C ILE A 698 -18.24 -20.36 13.35
N GLY A 699 -19.51 -19.95 13.30
CA GLY A 699 -20.65 -20.75 12.85
C GLY A 699 -21.19 -21.70 13.93
N LEU A 700 -22.52 -21.74 14.09
CA LEU A 700 -23.21 -22.53 15.13
C LEU A 700 -22.83 -24.02 15.13
N GLN A 701 -22.53 -24.59 13.97
CA GLN A 701 -22.09 -25.99 13.80
C GLN A 701 -20.77 -26.29 14.54
N ASN A 702 -19.90 -25.28 14.66
CA ASN A 702 -18.58 -25.37 15.30
C ASN A 702 -18.59 -24.93 16.77
N ALA A 703 -19.72 -24.44 17.31
CA ALA A 703 -19.84 -24.07 18.73
C ALA A 703 -19.58 -25.27 19.65
N SER A 704 -19.91 -26.49 19.20
CA SER A 704 -19.62 -27.76 19.88
C SER A 704 -18.13 -28.06 20.04
N LYS A 705 -17.26 -27.38 19.27
CA LYS A 705 -15.80 -27.53 19.32
C LYS A 705 -15.13 -26.56 20.31
N VAL A 706 -15.87 -25.60 20.86
CA VAL A 706 -15.37 -24.71 21.93
C VAL A 706 -14.98 -25.54 23.13
N LYS A 707 -13.69 -25.48 23.50
CA LYS A 707 -13.11 -26.26 24.59
C LYS A 707 -13.18 -25.49 25.90
N GLU A 708 -12.89 -24.20 25.89
CA GLU A 708 -12.93 -23.34 27.08
C GLU A 708 -13.49 -21.95 26.77
N LEU A 709 -14.22 -21.38 27.73
CA LEU A 709 -14.66 -19.99 27.71
C LEU A 709 -14.08 -19.30 28.94
N LEU A 710 -13.15 -18.36 28.73
CA LEU A 710 -12.35 -17.70 29.77
C LEU A 710 -12.77 -16.25 29.94
N LEU A 711 -13.32 -15.92 31.10
CA LEU A 711 -13.58 -14.51 31.47
C LEU A 711 -12.50 -14.06 32.45
N ARG A 712 -11.81 -12.96 32.13
CA ARG A 712 -10.82 -12.33 33.04
C ARG A 712 -11.35 -10.99 33.53
N ALA A 713 -11.38 -10.81 34.85
CA ALA A 713 -11.67 -9.51 35.46
C ALA A 713 -10.42 -9.01 36.17
N HIS A 714 -10.01 -7.78 35.83
CA HIS A 714 -8.94 -7.05 36.52
C HIS A 714 -9.55 -6.08 37.54
N ILE A 715 -9.20 -6.29 38.80
CA ILE A 715 -9.62 -5.46 39.92
C ILE A 715 -8.36 -4.76 40.46
N CYS A 716 -8.30 -3.44 40.30
CA CYS A 716 -7.21 -2.63 40.85
C CYS A 716 -7.61 -2.16 42.25
N THR A 717 -6.77 -2.41 43.26
CA THR A 717 -6.96 -1.90 44.62
C THR A 717 -5.86 -0.91 44.98
N ARG A 718 -6.20 0.18 45.69
CA ARG A 718 -5.22 1.09 46.29
C ARG A 718 -4.60 0.45 47.53
N PRO A 719 -3.34 0.79 47.89
CA PRO A 719 -2.73 0.32 49.12
C PRO A 719 -3.39 1.00 50.34
N ARG A 720 -3.49 0.25 51.45
CA ARG A 720 -4.28 0.57 52.66
C ARG A 720 -4.00 1.94 53.29
N TRP A 721 -2.80 2.50 53.07
CA TRP A 721 -2.37 3.78 53.62
C TRP A 721 -2.87 5.01 52.84
N ALA A 722 -3.43 4.82 51.64
CA ALA A 722 -3.95 5.90 50.78
C ALA A 722 -5.48 6.12 50.95
N LEU A 723 -6.08 5.56 51.99
CA LEU A 723 -7.52 5.61 52.29
C LEU A 723 -7.79 6.51 53.51
N ASP A 724 -8.85 7.30 53.46
CA ASP A 724 -9.35 8.04 54.63
C ASP A 724 -9.98 7.12 55.68
N ASP A 725 -10.26 7.65 56.87
CA ASP A 725 -10.73 6.86 58.01
C ASP A 725 -12.15 6.28 57.81
N ASP A 726 -12.97 6.84 56.91
CA ASP A 726 -14.31 6.32 56.60
C ASP A 726 -14.26 5.15 55.61
N ALA A 727 -13.31 5.18 54.67
CA ALA A 727 -12.99 4.04 53.83
C ALA A 727 -12.39 2.87 54.65
N ARG A 728 -11.62 3.14 55.72
CA ARG A 728 -11.04 2.08 56.58
C ARG A 728 -12.09 1.23 57.31
N ARG A 729 -13.20 1.83 57.75
CA ARG A 729 -14.28 1.11 58.47
C ARG A 729 -15.02 0.08 57.61
N HIS A 730 -14.95 0.19 56.29
CA HIS A 730 -15.54 -0.80 55.37
C HIS A 730 -14.57 -1.96 55.05
N TYR A 731 -13.33 -1.92 55.53
CA TYR A 731 -12.26 -2.88 55.23
C TYR A 731 -11.97 -3.91 56.36
N ASP A 732 -12.70 -3.90 57.47
CA ASP A 732 -12.42 -4.73 58.66
C ASP A 732 -12.75 -6.23 58.51
N THR A 733 -12.91 -6.75 57.30
CA THR A 733 -13.00 -8.20 57.03
C THR A 733 -12.10 -8.66 55.88
N LEU A 734 -10.88 -8.13 55.80
CA LEU A 734 -9.81 -8.83 55.07
C LEU A 734 -8.45 -8.61 55.75
N ASP A 735 -8.16 -9.49 56.69
CA ASP A 735 -6.83 -9.72 57.26
C ASP A 735 -5.90 -10.32 56.19
N LEU A 736 -4.71 -9.75 56.05
CA LEU A 736 -3.70 -10.08 55.03
C LEU A 736 -2.49 -10.71 55.69
N GLY A 737 -2.71 -11.85 56.35
CA GLY A 737 -1.68 -12.76 56.86
C GLY A 737 -1.94 -14.17 56.35
N ASP A 738 -0.87 -14.80 55.85
CA ASP A 738 -0.75 -16.20 55.43
C ASP A 738 -1.58 -16.72 54.24
N LEU A 739 -0.81 -17.00 53.18
CA LEU A 739 -1.13 -17.70 51.95
C LEU A 739 -2.13 -18.87 52.10
N SER A 740 -3.28 -18.77 51.43
CA SER A 740 -3.58 -19.50 50.19
C SER A 740 -5.03 -19.22 49.80
N LEU A 741 -5.32 -18.85 48.55
CA LEU A 741 -6.70 -18.74 48.10
C LEU A 741 -6.84 -19.11 46.63
N GLU A 742 -7.14 -20.39 46.41
CA GLU A 742 -7.88 -20.87 45.27
C GLU A 742 -9.28 -20.22 45.33
N VAL A 743 -9.59 -19.25 44.47
CA VAL A 743 -10.99 -18.83 44.28
C VAL A 743 -11.72 -19.93 43.52
N LYS A 744 -12.05 -21.02 44.20
CA LYS A 744 -13.21 -21.83 43.81
C LYS A 744 -14.43 -20.98 44.11
N LEU A 745 -14.86 -20.22 43.10
CA LEU A 745 -16.20 -19.65 43.12
C LEU A 745 -17.19 -20.77 43.47
N PRO A 746 -18.12 -20.52 44.39
CA PRO A 746 -19.22 -21.44 44.61
C PRO A 746 -19.89 -21.73 43.25
N GLN A 747 -20.22 -22.99 42.97
CA GLN A 747 -20.91 -23.42 41.74
C GLN A 747 -22.10 -22.49 41.40
N TYR A 748 -22.79 -22.00 42.43
CA TYR A 748 -23.86 -20.99 42.35
C TYR A 748 -23.47 -19.69 41.60
N THR A 749 -22.26 -19.14 41.80
CA THR A 749 -21.83 -17.89 41.16
C THR A 749 -21.48 -18.11 39.69
N LYS A 750 -20.86 -19.24 39.36
CA LYS A 750 -20.64 -19.65 37.95
C LYS A 750 -21.97 -19.86 37.24
N ARG A 751 -22.95 -20.45 37.93
CA ARG A 751 -24.30 -20.64 37.42
C ARG A 751 -25.02 -19.33 37.15
N ILE A 752 -24.93 -18.35 38.05
CA ILE A 752 -25.49 -17.00 37.80
C ILE A 752 -24.85 -16.35 36.57
N VAL A 753 -23.52 -16.38 36.43
CA VAL A 753 -22.85 -15.78 35.25
C VAL A 753 -23.22 -16.53 33.97
N TYR A 754 -23.32 -17.84 34.04
CA TYR A 754 -23.78 -18.70 32.95
C TYR A 754 -25.23 -18.38 32.53
N ASP A 755 -26.13 -18.22 33.50
CA ASP A 755 -27.54 -17.86 33.30
C ASP A 755 -27.68 -16.42 32.77
N VAL A 756 -26.89 -15.48 33.31
CA VAL A 756 -26.83 -14.07 32.86
C VAL A 756 -26.18 -13.92 31.50
N LEU A 757 -25.37 -14.86 31.02
CA LEU A 757 -24.89 -14.86 29.64
C LEU A 757 -25.76 -15.72 28.72
N GLU A 758 -26.77 -16.40 29.27
CA GLU A 758 -27.70 -17.30 28.57
C GLU A 758 -26.98 -18.36 27.72
N LEU A 759 -25.85 -18.86 28.21
CA LEU A 759 -24.94 -19.74 27.44
C LEU A 759 -25.57 -21.06 27.02
N GLU A 760 -26.52 -21.57 27.82
CA GLU A 760 -27.28 -22.78 27.50
C GLU A 760 -28.11 -22.62 26.21
N LYS A 761 -28.71 -21.44 25.99
CA LYS A 761 -29.46 -21.12 24.77
C LYS A 761 -28.56 -21.02 23.53
N LEU A 762 -27.27 -20.83 23.75
CA LEU A 762 -26.23 -20.77 22.72
C LEU A 762 -25.52 -22.12 22.52
N GLY A 763 -25.96 -23.18 23.21
CA GLY A 763 -25.45 -24.55 23.05
C GLY A 763 -24.09 -24.82 23.70
N VAL A 764 -23.65 -23.98 24.65
CA VAL A 764 -22.35 -24.13 25.34
C VAL A 764 -22.58 -24.75 26.73
N PRO A 765 -22.11 -25.99 27.00
CA PRO A 765 -22.35 -26.67 28.28
C PRO A 765 -21.51 -26.08 29.44
N MET A 766 -22.09 -26.06 30.65
CA MET A 766 -21.51 -25.41 31.83
C MET A 766 -20.14 -25.97 32.24
N GLU A 767 -19.92 -27.28 32.07
CA GLU A 767 -18.64 -27.97 32.34
C GLU A 767 -17.45 -27.44 31.51
N ARG A 768 -17.68 -26.72 30.40
CA ARG A 768 -16.62 -26.11 29.58
C ARG A 768 -16.35 -24.62 29.89
N PHE A 769 -17.04 -24.06 30.89
CA PHE A 769 -16.91 -22.66 31.29
C PHE A 769 -15.92 -22.49 32.45
N LYS A 770 -14.83 -21.73 32.22
CA LYS A 770 -13.80 -21.44 33.24
C LYS A 770 -13.73 -19.95 33.54
N LEU A 771 -13.94 -19.56 34.80
CA LEU A 771 -13.88 -18.16 35.23
C LEU A 771 -12.56 -17.91 35.94
N HIS A 772 -11.78 -16.91 35.49
CA HIS A 772 -10.49 -16.55 36.08
C HIS A 772 -10.53 -15.10 36.59
N PHE A 773 -10.05 -14.87 37.80
CA PHE A 773 -9.89 -13.52 38.36
C PHE A 773 -8.41 -13.23 38.55
N GLN A 774 -8.00 -12.02 38.19
CA GLN A 774 -6.62 -11.57 38.37
C GLN A 774 -6.65 -10.19 39.06
N GLY A 775 -6.09 -10.10 40.26
CA GLY A 775 -6.00 -8.86 41.03
C GLY A 775 -4.65 -8.18 40.83
N GLU A 776 -4.63 -6.85 40.78
CA GLU A 776 -3.41 -6.06 40.66
C GLU A 776 -3.35 -5.06 41.81
N LEU A 777 -2.32 -5.16 42.65
CA LEU A 777 -2.03 -4.23 43.74
C LEU A 777 -1.00 -3.23 43.26
N LYS A 778 -1.35 -1.94 43.26
CA LYS A 778 -0.38 -0.88 42.99
C LYS A 778 0.24 -0.42 44.30
N ASP A 779 1.51 -0.73 44.51
CA ASP A 779 2.31 -0.02 45.52
C ASP A 779 3.25 0.98 44.84
N GLY A 780 3.50 2.10 45.51
CA GLY A 780 4.03 3.34 44.95
C GLY A 780 5.26 3.21 44.04
N GLY A 781 5.03 3.09 42.73
CA GLY A 781 6.03 3.33 41.69
C GLY A 781 6.62 2.11 40.98
N LYS A 782 6.25 0.87 41.34
CA LYS A 782 6.58 -0.32 40.53
C LYS A 782 5.39 -1.26 40.45
N ALA A 783 4.92 -1.56 39.23
CA ALA A 783 3.93 -2.60 38.99
C ALA A 783 4.61 -3.97 39.12
N GLY A 784 4.19 -4.77 40.10
CA GLY A 784 4.59 -6.17 40.23
C GLY A 784 3.38 -7.07 39.96
N TRP A 785 3.52 -8.01 39.03
CA TRP A 785 2.49 -9.00 38.70
C TRP A 785 2.53 -10.16 39.68
N CYS A 786 1.42 -10.53 40.31
CA CYS A 786 1.28 -11.84 40.95
C CYS A 786 0.94 -12.86 39.85
N GLU A 787 1.90 -13.68 39.42
CA GLU A 787 1.63 -14.90 38.63
C GLU A 787 1.44 -16.10 39.56
N LEU A 788 0.36 -16.85 39.34
CA LEU A 788 0.13 -18.17 39.95
C LEU A 788 0.46 -19.24 38.90
N LEU A 789 1.46 -20.07 39.20
CA LEU A 789 1.89 -21.20 38.37
C LEU A 789 0.85 -22.34 38.40
N GLU A 790 0.65 -22.98 37.24
CA GLU A 790 -0.24 -24.12 37.06
C GLU A 790 0.30 -25.41 37.71
N ASN A 791 -0.63 -26.21 38.26
CA ASN A 791 -0.50 -27.61 38.71
C ASN A 791 0.30 -27.91 40.00
N GLY A 792 -0.41 -27.96 41.13
CA GLY A 792 0.05 -28.58 42.38
C GLY A 792 -1.11 -28.93 43.31
N SER A 793 -1.12 -30.17 43.79
CA SER A 793 -2.16 -30.85 44.58
C SER A 793 -2.29 -30.41 46.06
N VAL A 794 -3.48 -30.64 46.67
CA VAL A 794 -3.75 -31.02 48.09
C VAL A 794 -3.66 -29.87 49.14
N ARG A 795 -4.47 -29.68 50.21
CA ARG A 795 -5.56 -30.40 50.94
C ARG A 795 -6.44 -29.41 51.77
N LYS A 796 -7.60 -29.92 52.20
CA LYS A 796 -8.74 -29.39 53.00
C LYS A 796 -8.39 -28.73 54.35
N LEU A 797 -9.16 -27.70 54.79
CA LEU A 797 -9.46 -27.45 56.21
C LEU A 797 -10.82 -26.77 56.39
N GLU A 798 -11.48 -27.18 57.48
CA GLU A 798 -12.92 -27.11 57.74
C GLU A 798 -13.35 -25.81 58.43
N LEU A 799 -14.57 -25.37 58.09
CA LEU A 799 -15.35 -24.41 58.87
C LEU A 799 -15.52 -24.91 60.31
N LYS A 800 -15.30 -24.03 61.29
CA LYS A 800 -15.96 -24.13 62.59
C LYS A 800 -16.64 -22.81 62.97
N ALA A 801 -17.96 -22.97 63.14
CA ALA A 801 -19.01 -22.10 63.67
C ALA A 801 -19.21 -20.74 62.98
#